data_AF-A0A3E1P1H2-F1
#
_entry.id   AF-A0A3E1P1H2-F1
#
_cell.length_a   1.000
_cell.length_b   1.000
_cell.length_c   1.000
_cell.angle_alpha   90.00
_cell.angle_beta   90.00
_cell.angle_gamma   90.00
#
_symmetry.space_group_name_H-M   'P 1'
#
loop_
_entity.id
_entity.type
_entity.pdbx_description
1 polymer ?
#
loop_
_entity_poly.entity_id
_entity_poly.type
_entity_poly.pdbx_seq_one_letter_code
_entity_poly.pdbx_strand_id
1 'polypeptide(L)'
;MPKLYSLSLALLLSPLQLKAQYADSGTGTLKEKIHWCNWAGFSITEGATKTFITSDSLTVTATFSDVSGATPVPNYMSYAGYDFNNPSIKGSLNATGSTHFKVAFSASRNNTPAPLRMITIATGNTTYTGACTTAPSLQSNSTEVAMENTSTIIFGILAPYDRGDLPASYGYAAHELTYDSCTLTQQTDYYLGAIAPDADTLKATDDGADEDAVSSFPPYTGGGEYEISMPIKAGAKSYISAWFDFNRNGVFDSNEIAVDSTTGSTANLKWTGIPARLPAGKVSQWAFRFRISDSLLTSPTGYAPNGEVEDYFIALTAPCDVKVSTLADVILCAGKSTQLSAVGATTYKWTPSSYLNSDTIAQPVASPPAGISYTVTGTDAYGCTGSASLNIYVNPSPVITTSKDTAMCTGTTIQLSGVSDIPASYSWSPVAGLNNAGISNPTASPATTTNYVVTASTIYGCRTSKTIHINVTPTPVFKVTPDSPAVCIGQSVIMNADGGDEYAWLSSRDSLLTTATALNISPLHDTTFKVYIADYTCKIADTLVVPVIVYDTPTTTIAKSGDIDCANASISLKATGGVYYTWETAPGITNTHTASPAVSPLETTTYEVTIMDGHGCTNVESITVNVDVALAFTRYPIPSAFTPNGDGKNDCFGLKRWGESSWFEFNIFNRGGRIVYSSNSPDACWDGTSKGQPLPVGTYIYMIRARTICGDVVRKGSILLIR
;
A
#
# COMPACT_ATOMS: atom_id res chain seq x y z
N MET A 1 -9.52 -69.57 6.22
CA MET A 1 -10.04 -70.27 7.42
C MET A 1 -10.51 -69.23 8.43
N PRO A 2 -11.82 -69.12 8.70
CA PRO A 2 -12.31 -68.63 9.98
C PRO A 2 -13.06 -69.74 10.71
N LYS A 3 -12.79 -69.87 12.02
CA LYS A 3 -13.40 -70.86 12.91
C LYS A 3 -14.89 -70.52 13.11
N LEU A 4 -15.76 -71.47 12.76
CA LEU A 4 -17.14 -71.51 13.22
C LEU A 4 -17.15 -71.70 14.75
N TYR A 5 -17.80 -70.78 15.48
CA TYR A 5 -18.30 -71.07 16.81
C TYR A 5 -19.79 -71.43 16.69
N SER A 6 -20.08 -72.67 17.05
CA SER A 6 -21.39 -73.25 17.27
C SER A 6 -22.14 -72.43 18.32
N LEU A 7 -23.19 -71.72 17.91
CA LEU A 7 -24.15 -71.10 18.82
C LEU A 7 -25.20 -72.16 19.16
N SER A 8 -25.07 -72.76 20.35
CA SER A 8 -26.07 -73.65 20.92
C SER A 8 -27.26 -72.81 21.37
N LEU A 9 -28.35 -72.88 20.62
CA LEU A 9 -29.64 -72.28 20.94
C LEU A 9 -30.29 -73.07 22.09
N ALA A 10 -29.91 -72.77 23.33
CA ALA A 10 -30.64 -73.21 24.51
C ALA A 10 -31.90 -72.33 24.64
N LEU A 11 -32.99 -72.82 24.06
CA LEU A 11 -34.34 -72.29 24.24
C LEU A 11 -34.74 -72.55 25.72
N LEU A 12 -34.33 -71.67 26.62
CA LEU A 12 -34.92 -71.58 27.95
C LEU A 12 -36.35 -71.05 27.78
N LEU A 13 -37.31 -71.97 27.64
CA LEU A 13 -38.68 -71.68 28.04
C LEU A 13 -38.64 -71.40 29.55
N SER A 14 -38.46 -70.14 29.92
CA SER A 14 -38.91 -69.65 31.22
C SER A 14 -40.41 -69.95 31.30
N PRO A 15 -40.90 -70.62 32.37
CA PRO A 15 -42.33 -70.67 32.58
C PRO A 15 -42.82 -69.22 32.61
N LEU A 16 -43.92 -68.92 31.89
CA LEU A 16 -44.60 -67.63 32.04
C LEU A 16 -44.86 -67.44 33.54
N GLN A 17 -44.06 -66.59 34.18
CA GLN A 17 -44.28 -66.19 35.55
C GLN A 17 -45.52 -65.32 35.54
N LEU A 18 -46.63 -65.87 36.04
CA LEU A 18 -47.82 -65.09 36.39
C LEU A 18 -47.39 -64.07 37.45
N LYS A 19 -47.15 -62.83 37.02
CA LYS A 19 -46.94 -61.68 37.90
C LYS A 19 -48.21 -61.46 38.74
N ALA A 20 -48.06 -61.09 40.00
CA ALA A 20 -49.19 -60.69 40.83
C ALA A 20 -49.94 -59.55 40.14
N GLN A 21 -51.27 -59.64 40.09
CA GLN A 21 -52.10 -58.79 39.24
C GLN A 21 -52.36 -57.44 39.93
N TYR A 22 -52.10 -56.34 39.21
CA TYR A 22 -52.81 -55.08 39.42
C TYR A 22 -54.29 -55.37 39.23
N ALA A 23 -55.18 -54.90 40.10
CA ALA A 23 -56.60 -55.14 39.90
C ALA A 23 -57.14 -54.36 38.68
N ASP A 24 -56.86 -54.81 37.44
CA ASP A 24 -57.57 -54.34 36.25
C ASP A 24 -57.95 -55.49 35.31
N SER A 25 -59.26 -55.59 35.05
CA SER A 25 -59.85 -55.50 33.70
C SER A 25 -61.37 -55.47 33.82
N GLY A 26 -61.90 -54.43 34.48
CA GLY A 26 -63.32 -54.14 34.70
C GLY A 26 -63.50 -52.66 35.05
N THR A 27 -64.58 -52.01 34.63
CA THR A 27 -64.75 -50.53 34.49
C THR A 27 -64.70 -49.68 35.78
N GLY A 28 -64.04 -50.12 36.85
CA GLY A 28 -63.88 -49.39 38.11
C GLY A 28 -62.56 -48.60 38.20
N THR A 29 -62.55 -47.53 39.00
CA THR A 29 -61.38 -46.69 39.27
C THR A 29 -60.46 -47.35 40.30
N LEU A 30 -59.18 -47.53 39.98
CA LEU A 30 -58.19 -48.25 40.77
C LEU A 30 -57.56 -47.43 41.90
N LYS A 31 -57.09 -48.13 42.94
CA LYS A 31 -56.04 -47.65 43.87
C LYS A 31 -54.78 -48.47 43.60
N GLU A 32 -53.75 -47.86 43.03
CA GLU A 32 -52.49 -48.51 42.59
C GLU A 32 -51.60 -49.04 43.73
N LYS A 33 -52.11 -48.97 44.96
CA LYS A 33 -51.31 -49.08 46.18
C LYS A 33 -51.24 -50.51 46.74
N ILE A 34 -52.08 -51.45 46.29
CA ILE A 34 -52.17 -52.81 46.86
C ILE A 34 -52.06 -53.89 45.79
N HIS A 35 -51.15 -54.85 46.00
CA HIS A 35 -51.07 -56.09 45.23
C HIS A 35 -51.89 -57.21 45.88
N TRP A 36 -52.99 -57.62 45.25
CA TRP A 36 -53.86 -58.67 45.80
C TRP A 36 -53.32 -60.07 45.53
N CYS A 37 -53.35 -60.94 46.55
CA CYS A 37 -52.88 -62.33 46.43
C CYS A 37 -53.83 -63.13 45.53
N ASN A 38 -53.34 -63.67 44.41
CA ASN A 38 -54.13 -64.53 43.53
C ASN A 38 -54.03 -66.00 43.96
N TRP A 39 -55.11 -66.56 44.52
CA TRP A 39 -55.19 -67.94 44.99
C TRP A 39 -55.60 -68.96 43.92
N ALA A 40 -55.75 -68.56 42.65
CA ALA A 40 -56.15 -69.47 41.58
C ALA A 40 -55.29 -70.76 41.52
N GLY A 41 -55.96 -71.90 41.39
CA GLY A 41 -55.33 -73.23 41.31
C GLY A 41 -54.63 -73.72 42.60
N PHE A 42 -54.78 -73.02 43.73
CA PHE A 42 -54.15 -73.39 44.99
C PHE A 42 -55.14 -74.08 45.93
N SER A 43 -54.71 -75.16 46.58
CA SER A 43 -55.48 -75.85 47.61
C SER A 43 -54.82 -75.64 48.97
N ILE A 44 -55.61 -75.25 49.96
CA ILE A 44 -55.10 -75.03 51.32
C ILE A 44 -55.03 -76.38 52.04
N THR A 45 -53.82 -76.83 52.32
CA THR A 45 -53.51 -78.01 53.12
C THR A 45 -52.40 -77.69 54.12
N GLU A 46 -52.23 -78.53 55.14
CA GLU A 46 -51.17 -78.36 56.13
C GLU A 46 -49.79 -78.24 55.48
N GLY A 47 -49.04 -77.19 55.82
CA GLY A 47 -47.70 -76.91 55.30
C GLY A 47 -47.64 -76.38 53.86
N ALA A 48 -48.79 -76.11 53.21
CA ALA A 48 -48.80 -75.61 51.83
C ALA A 48 -48.23 -74.19 51.74
N THR A 49 -47.42 -73.92 50.73
CA THR A 49 -46.84 -72.59 50.46
C THR A 49 -47.21 -72.06 49.09
N LYS A 50 -47.47 -70.75 48.98
CA LYS A 50 -47.65 -70.06 47.69
C LYS A 50 -46.79 -68.81 47.61
N THR A 51 -46.09 -68.63 46.49
CA THR A 51 -45.25 -67.45 46.25
C THR A 51 -45.89 -66.52 45.23
N PHE A 52 -45.83 -65.22 45.53
CA PHE A 52 -46.31 -64.11 44.72
C PHE A 52 -45.12 -63.20 44.40
N ILE A 53 -45.06 -62.67 43.18
CA ILE A 53 -44.07 -61.66 42.80
C ILE A 53 -44.85 -60.42 42.37
N THR A 54 -44.70 -59.34 43.13
CA THR A 54 -45.29 -58.03 42.81
C THR A 54 -44.64 -57.44 41.56
N SER A 55 -45.29 -56.48 40.92
CA SER A 55 -44.75 -55.79 39.73
C SER A 55 -43.41 -55.09 40.01
N ASP A 56 -43.19 -54.68 41.24
CA ASP A 56 -41.99 -54.01 41.71
C ASP A 56 -40.88 -55.00 42.15
N SER A 57 -41.06 -56.31 41.89
CA SER A 57 -40.13 -57.42 42.14
C SER A 57 -39.97 -57.85 43.60
N LEU A 58 -40.91 -57.54 44.48
CA LEU A 58 -41.02 -58.13 45.82
C LEU A 58 -41.54 -59.57 45.69
N THR A 59 -40.72 -60.54 46.13
CA THR A 59 -41.13 -61.95 46.22
C THR A 59 -41.70 -62.20 47.60
N VAL A 60 -43.00 -62.50 47.69
CA VAL A 60 -43.73 -62.77 48.93
C VAL A 60 -44.18 -64.23 48.97
N THR A 61 -43.84 -64.96 50.02
CA THR A 61 -44.23 -66.36 50.23
C THR A 61 -45.20 -66.47 51.40
N ALA A 62 -46.38 -67.02 51.15
CA ALA A 62 -47.38 -67.38 52.16
C ALA A 62 -47.24 -68.85 52.55
N THR A 63 -47.28 -69.16 53.84
CA THR A 63 -47.16 -70.52 54.40
C THR A 63 -48.35 -70.82 55.30
N PHE A 64 -49.06 -71.91 55.05
CA PHE A 64 -50.25 -72.32 55.80
C PHE A 64 -49.92 -73.41 56.83
N SER A 65 -50.55 -73.33 58.01
CA SER A 65 -50.41 -74.27 59.13
C SER A 65 -51.71 -74.36 59.94
N ASP A 66 -51.84 -75.32 60.86
CA ASP A 66 -53.04 -75.54 61.70
C ASP A 66 -54.36 -75.59 60.89
N VAL A 67 -54.33 -76.24 59.71
CA VAL A 67 -55.47 -76.32 58.79
C VAL A 67 -56.46 -77.41 59.25
N SER A 68 -57.69 -77.03 59.58
CA SER A 68 -58.77 -77.95 59.98
C SER A 68 -60.15 -77.49 59.51
N GLY A 69 -61.11 -78.42 59.46
CA GLY A 69 -62.47 -78.16 58.97
C GLY A 69 -62.62 -78.25 57.44
N ALA A 70 -63.62 -77.55 56.89
CA ALA A 70 -63.86 -77.52 55.44
C ALA A 70 -62.72 -76.76 54.71
N THR A 71 -62.28 -77.24 53.55
CA THR A 71 -61.23 -76.55 52.79
C THR A 71 -61.79 -75.29 52.12
N PRO A 72 -61.24 -74.08 52.39
CA PRO A 72 -61.63 -72.88 51.68
C PRO A 72 -61.24 -72.99 50.20
N VAL A 73 -62.13 -72.57 49.31
CA VAL A 73 -61.91 -72.66 47.86
C VAL A 73 -61.61 -71.25 47.32
N PRO A 74 -60.54 -71.09 46.52
CA PRO A 74 -60.26 -69.83 45.83
C PRO A 74 -61.45 -69.38 44.96
N ASN A 75 -61.90 -68.13 45.13
CA ASN A 75 -63.00 -67.55 44.37
C ASN A 75 -62.75 -66.10 43.93
N TYR A 76 -63.64 -65.55 43.09
CA TYR A 76 -63.70 -64.12 42.77
C TYR A 76 -64.51 -63.37 43.85
N MET A 77 -64.25 -62.07 44.03
CA MET A 77 -64.97 -61.21 44.97
C MET A 77 -65.40 -59.90 44.32
N SER A 78 -66.56 -59.37 44.73
CA SER A 78 -66.91 -57.96 44.60
C SER A 78 -67.05 -57.36 46.00
N TYR A 79 -66.26 -56.33 46.34
CA TYR A 79 -66.30 -55.71 47.66
C TYR A 79 -66.03 -54.21 47.60
N ALA A 80 -66.89 -53.40 48.23
CA ALA A 80 -66.70 -51.98 48.55
C ALA A 80 -66.05 -51.12 47.44
N GLY A 81 -66.52 -51.26 46.20
CA GLY A 81 -66.01 -50.49 45.05
C GLY A 81 -64.75 -51.06 44.38
N TYR A 82 -64.20 -52.16 44.89
CA TYR A 82 -63.18 -52.96 44.22
C TYR A 82 -63.86 -54.07 43.40
N ASP A 83 -63.69 -53.99 42.08
CA ASP A 83 -64.25 -54.93 41.12
C ASP A 83 -63.17 -55.93 40.66
N PHE A 84 -63.27 -57.18 41.11
CA PHE A 84 -62.42 -58.29 40.62
C PHE A 84 -63.18 -59.19 39.64
N ASN A 85 -63.89 -58.59 38.68
CA ASN A 85 -64.63 -59.31 37.64
C ASN A 85 -63.77 -60.10 36.65
N ASN A 86 -62.42 -60.09 36.78
CA ASN A 86 -61.56 -60.96 35.99
C ASN A 86 -61.63 -62.41 36.51
N PRO A 87 -62.24 -63.36 35.77
CA PRO A 87 -62.41 -64.75 36.24
C PRO A 87 -61.09 -65.51 36.41
N SER A 88 -59.99 -64.98 35.86
CA SER A 88 -58.61 -65.51 35.98
C SER A 88 -57.96 -65.18 37.34
N ILE A 89 -58.54 -64.26 38.10
CA ILE A 89 -58.10 -63.91 39.45
C ILE A 89 -59.03 -64.57 40.45
N LYS A 90 -58.47 -65.41 41.33
CA LYS A 90 -59.19 -65.90 42.49
C LYS A 90 -58.61 -65.25 43.74
N GLY A 91 -58.94 -63.97 43.94
CA GLY A 91 -58.36 -63.12 44.98
C GLY A 91 -58.86 -63.45 46.39
N SER A 92 -59.96 -64.19 46.50
CA SER A 92 -60.57 -64.55 47.79
C SER A 92 -60.50 -66.03 48.09
N LEU A 93 -60.55 -66.36 49.37
CA LEU A 93 -60.75 -67.71 49.88
C LEU A 93 -62.15 -67.77 50.48
N ASN A 94 -63.02 -68.62 49.92
CA ASN A 94 -64.41 -68.74 50.35
C ASN A 94 -64.62 -70.07 51.06
N ALA A 95 -65.32 -70.03 52.20
CA ALA A 95 -65.74 -71.20 52.95
C ALA A 95 -67.27 -71.32 52.94
N THR A 96 -67.80 -72.55 52.89
CA THR A 96 -69.24 -72.86 52.99
C THR A 96 -69.56 -73.68 54.25
N GLY A 97 -68.62 -73.77 55.19
CA GLY A 97 -68.71 -74.47 56.47
C GLY A 97 -67.60 -74.00 57.42
N SER A 98 -67.52 -74.57 58.62
CA SER A 98 -66.49 -74.21 59.60
C SER A 98 -65.10 -74.64 59.12
N THR A 99 -64.17 -73.68 59.05
CA THR A 99 -62.78 -73.85 58.64
C THR A 99 -61.87 -73.03 59.53
N HIS A 100 -60.68 -73.55 59.79
CA HIS A 100 -59.66 -72.89 60.59
C HIS A 100 -58.29 -73.11 59.97
N PHE A 101 -57.48 -72.06 59.86
CA PHE A 101 -56.09 -72.16 59.42
C PHE A 101 -55.26 -70.98 59.94
N LYS A 102 -53.95 -71.16 59.98
CA LYS A 102 -52.95 -70.12 60.20
C LYS A 102 -52.18 -69.83 58.91
N VAL A 103 -51.90 -68.56 58.65
CA VAL A 103 -51.09 -68.13 57.50
C VAL A 103 -50.00 -67.15 57.91
N ALA A 104 -48.76 -67.40 57.47
CA ALA A 104 -47.60 -66.53 57.69
C ALA A 104 -47.00 -66.09 56.36
N PHE A 105 -46.61 -64.82 56.25
CA PHE A 105 -46.02 -64.23 55.04
C PHE A 105 -44.56 -63.84 55.29
N SER A 106 -43.68 -64.08 54.32
CA SER A 106 -42.30 -63.61 54.31
C SER A 106 -41.97 -62.96 52.97
N ALA A 107 -41.13 -61.93 52.94
CA ALA A 107 -40.76 -61.26 51.69
C ALA A 107 -39.25 -61.12 51.47
N SER A 108 -38.86 -61.12 50.20
CA SER A 108 -37.49 -60.88 49.76
C SER A 108 -37.44 -60.14 48.42
N ARG A 109 -36.40 -59.35 48.20
CA ARG A 109 -36.01 -58.80 46.90
C ARG A 109 -34.60 -59.25 46.58
N ASN A 110 -34.39 -59.82 45.39
CA ASN A 110 -33.07 -60.31 44.96
C ASN A 110 -32.39 -61.20 46.02
N ASN A 111 -33.16 -62.12 46.62
CA ASN A 111 -32.74 -63.02 47.70
C ASN A 111 -32.32 -62.33 49.02
N THR A 112 -32.58 -61.04 49.17
CA THR A 112 -32.36 -60.29 50.42
C THR A 112 -33.71 -60.09 51.12
N PRO A 113 -33.85 -60.35 52.42
CA PRO A 113 -35.07 -60.09 53.17
C PRO A 113 -35.55 -58.65 52.97
N ALA A 114 -36.83 -58.47 52.65
CA ALA A 114 -37.44 -57.17 52.41
C ALA A 114 -38.69 -57.01 53.28
N PRO A 115 -38.94 -55.81 53.83
CA PRO A 115 -40.15 -55.56 54.59
C PRO A 115 -41.40 -55.65 53.71
N LEU A 116 -42.50 -56.14 54.28
CA LEU A 116 -43.82 -56.17 53.67
C LEU A 116 -44.88 -55.67 54.66
N ARG A 117 -45.99 -55.13 54.14
CA ARG A 117 -47.21 -54.86 54.91
C ARG A 117 -48.36 -55.67 54.34
N MET A 118 -49.14 -56.30 55.21
CA MET A 118 -50.30 -57.11 54.83
C MET A 118 -51.59 -56.38 55.20
N ILE A 119 -52.53 -56.41 54.26
CA ILE A 119 -53.91 -55.97 54.46
C ILE A 119 -54.81 -57.18 54.31
N THR A 120 -55.78 -57.30 55.20
CA THR A 120 -56.75 -58.38 55.16
C THR A 120 -58.16 -57.83 55.22
N ILE A 121 -59.04 -58.35 54.38
CA ILE A 121 -60.46 -58.01 54.34
C ILE A 121 -61.26 -59.30 54.46
N ALA A 122 -62.25 -59.33 55.34
CA ALA A 122 -63.12 -60.50 55.51
C ALA A 122 -64.59 -60.10 55.57
N THR A 123 -65.47 -61.02 55.15
CA THR A 123 -66.93 -60.90 55.22
C THR A 123 -67.56 -62.19 55.77
N GLY A 124 -68.84 -62.11 56.13
CA GLY A 124 -69.54 -63.21 56.81
C GLY A 124 -69.09 -63.35 58.27
N ASN A 125 -69.25 -64.55 58.83
CA ASN A 125 -68.80 -64.86 60.17
C ASN A 125 -67.33 -65.33 60.14
N THR A 126 -66.42 -64.39 59.85
CA THR A 126 -64.96 -64.62 59.83
C THR A 126 -64.31 -63.88 60.98
N THR A 127 -63.55 -64.59 61.82
CA THR A 127 -62.67 -64.01 62.83
C THR A 127 -61.22 -64.24 62.44
N TYR A 128 -60.38 -63.22 62.58
CA TYR A 128 -58.94 -63.34 62.31
C TYR A 128 -58.13 -62.52 63.30
N THR A 129 -56.92 -62.99 63.63
CA THR A 129 -56.00 -62.30 64.55
C THR A 129 -54.80 -61.73 63.80
N GLY A 130 -54.50 -60.45 64.00
CA GLY A 130 -53.23 -59.86 63.55
C GLY A 130 -53.07 -59.60 62.04
N ALA A 131 -54.14 -59.63 61.25
CA ALA A 131 -54.05 -59.59 59.79
C ALA A 131 -54.00 -58.18 59.15
N CYS A 132 -53.96 -57.13 59.96
CA CYS A 132 -53.67 -55.77 59.52
C CYS A 132 -52.33 -55.33 60.14
N THR A 133 -51.22 -55.84 59.60
CA THR A 133 -49.88 -55.38 59.99
C THR A 133 -49.49 -54.22 59.10
N THR A 134 -49.74 -53.02 59.58
CA THR A 134 -49.43 -51.77 58.86
C THR A 134 -48.04 -51.25 59.14
N ALA A 135 -47.30 -51.86 60.06
CA ALA A 135 -45.87 -51.67 60.19
C ALA A 135 -45.10 -52.63 59.24
N PRO A 136 -44.07 -52.14 58.55
CA PRO A 136 -43.23 -52.99 57.70
C PRO A 136 -42.56 -54.08 58.54
N SER A 137 -42.66 -55.32 58.09
CA SER A 137 -42.05 -56.47 58.77
C SER A 137 -41.39 -57.41 57.76
N LEU A 138 -40.23 -58.00 58.11
CA LEU A 138 -39.59 -59.02 57.26
C LEU A 138 -40.41 -60.31 57.18
N GLN A 139 -41.23 -60.57 58.22
CA GLN A 139 -42.16 -61.68 58.33
C GLN A 139 -43.41 -61.21 59.06
N SER A 140 -44.60 -61.55 58.55
CA SER A 140 -45.84 -61.33 59.28
C SER A 140 -45.95 -62.33 60.42
N ASN A 141 -46.57 -61.92 61.53
CA ASN A 141 -47.02 -62.88 62.54
C ASN A 141 -47.98 -63.89 61.89
N SER A 142 -47.96 -65.14 62.38
CA SER A 142 -48.91 -66.17 61.96
C SER A 142 -50.33 -65.69 62.26
N THR A 143 -51.08 -65.37 61.20
CA THR A 143 -52.47 -64.90 61.27
C THR A 143 -53.37 -66.10 61.40
N GLU A 144 -54.09 -66.21 62.53
CA GLU A 144 -55.10 -67.24 62.72
C GLU A 144 -56.41 -66.79 62.09
N VAL A 145 -57.01 -67.65 61.27
CA VAL A 145 -58.25 -67.38 60.53
C VAL A 145 -59.24 -68.48 60.84
N ALA A 146 -60.40 -68.11 61.37
CA ALA A 146 -61.55 -68.99 61.53
C ALA A 146 -62.72 -68.43 60.72
N MET A 147 -63.32 -69.25 59.86
CA MET A 147 -64.47 -68.86 59.04
C MET A 147 -65.61 -69.84 59.27
N GLU A 148 -66.82 -69.35 59.47
CA GLU A 148 -68.03 -70.16 59.63
C GLU A 148 -69.08 -69.86 58.56
N ASN A 149 -69.93 -70.84 58.27
CA ASN A 149 -71.00 -70.74 57.26
C ASN A 149 -70.45 -70.26 55.91
N THR A 150 -71.19 -69.38 55.22
CA THR A 150 -70.75 -68.72 53.99
C THR A 150 -69.94 -67.48 54.35
N SER A 151 -68.61 -67.61 54.29
CA SER A 151 -67.66 -66.57 54.68
C SER A 151 -66.54 -66.43 53.65
N THR A 152 -65.91 -65.26 53.59
CA THR A 152 -64.85 -64.95 52.63
C THR A 152 -63.73 -64.13 53.28
N ILE A 153 -62.48 -64.43 52.93
CA ILE A 153 -61.30 -63.65 53.33
C ILE A 153 -60.39 -63.35 52.13
N ILE A 154 -59.75 -62.18 52.13
CA ILE A 154 -58.78 -61.72 51.13
C ILE A 154 -57.52 -61.20 51.82
N PHE A 155 -56.38 -61.48 51.19
CA PHE A 155 -55.07 -60.93 51.56
C PHE A 155 -54.52 -60.03 50.43
N GLY A 156 -54.02 -58.86 50.80
CA GLY A 156 -53.33 -57.92 49.93
C GLY A 156 -51.98 -57.49 50.51
N ILE A 157 -51.03 -57.18 49.63
CA ILE A 157 -49.69 -56.70 49.95
C ILE A 157 -49.64 -55.21 49.65
N LEU A 158 -49.36 -54.38 50.66
CA LEU A 158 -49.13 -52.94 50.54
C LEU A 158 -47.62 -52.71 50.55
N ALA A 159 -47.05 -52.38 49.39
CA ALA A 159 -45.62 -52.10 49.25
C ALA A 159 -45.34 -50.94 48.27
N PRO A 160 -45.92 -49.75 48.47
CA PRO A 160 -45.67 -48.60 47.60
C PRO A 160 -44.34 -47.93 47.93
N TYR A 161 -43.52 -47.75 46.90
CA TYR A 161 -42.28 -46.98 46.97
C TYR A 161 -42.36 -45.89 45.92
N ASP A 162 -42.02 -44.68 46.31
CA ASP A 162 -41.63 -43.63 45.37
C ASP A 162 -40.18 -43.91 44.92
N ARG A 163 -39.92 -43.82 43.62
CA ARG A 163 -38.64 -44.24 43.01
C ARG A 163 -38.09 -43.17 42.08
N GLY A 164 -36.81 -42.86 42.28
CA GLY A 164 -36.06 -42.07 41.32
C GLY A 164 -35.90 -42.80 39.98
N ASP A 165 -36.05 -42.04 38.90
CA ASP A 165 -36.21 -42.50 37.52
C ASP A 165 -35.06 -42.08 36.58
N LEU A 166 -33.98 -41.47 37.12
CA LEU A 166 -32.78 -41.13 36.34
C LEU A 166 -32.22 -42.37 35.61
N PRO A 167 -31.47 -42.15 34.50
CA PRO A 167 -30.82 -43.24 33.78
C PRO A 167 -30.02 -44.17 34.70
N ALA A 168 -30.06 -45.47 34.41
CA ALA A 168 -29.48 -46.51 35.26
C ALA A 168 -28.01 -46.30 35.67
N SER A 169 -27.25 -45.50 34.93
CA SER A 169 -25.88 -45.11 35.28
C SER A 169 -25.77 -44.33 36.61
N TYR A 170 -26.81 -43.57 36.98
CA TYR A 170 -26.87 -42.85 38.26
C TYR A 170 -27.30 -43.74 39.44
N GLY A 171 -27.70 -44.97 39.16
CA GLY A 171 -28.24 -45.93 40.14
C GLY A 171 -29.62 -45.57 40.67
N TYR A 172 -30.21 -46.49 41.44
CA TYR A 172 -31.61 -46.40 41.88
C TYR A 172 -31.74 -45.90 43.31
N ALA A 173 -32.67 -44.97 43.53
CA ALA A 173 -33.11 -44.52 44.85
C ALA A 173 -34.59 -44.84 45.02
N ALA A 174 -35.00 -45.16 46.25
CA ALA A 174 -36.41 -45.44 46.55
C ALA A 174 -36.73 -45.04 47.99
N HIS A 175 -37.92 -44.48 48.19
CA HIS A 175 -38.46 -44.09 49.48
C HIS A 175 -39.75 -44.89 49.75
N GLU A 176 -39.90 -45.41 50.98
CA GLU A 176 -41.14 -46.09 51.36
C GLU A 176 -42.24 -45.07 51.66
N LEU A 177 -43.39 -45.22 51.00
CA LEU A 177 -44.55 -44.41 51.32
C LEU A 177 -45.25 -44.92 52.58
N THR A 178 -45.61 -44.01 53.47
CA THR A 178 -46.28 -44.33 54.74
C THR A 178 -47.79 -44.11 54.65
N TYR A 179 -48.57 -44.99 55.30
CA TYR A 179 -50.04 -44.98 55.27
C TYR A 179 -50.62 -45.15 56.68
N ASP A 180 -51.76 -44.50 56.94
CA ASP A 180 -52.52 -44.68 58.17
C ASP A 180 -53.15 -46.08 58.25
N SER A 181 -53.18 -46.57 59.49
CA SER A 181 -53.14 -47.96 59.93
C SER A 181 -54.36 -48.84 59.60
N CYS A 182 -55.39 -48.34 58.91
CA CYS A 182 -56.53 -49.14 58.41
C CYS A 182 -57.36 -48.46 57.30
N THR A 183 -57.15 -47.17 57.03
CA THR A 183 -57.98 -46.33 56.13
C THR A 183 -57.37 -46.12 54.74
N LEU A 184 -56.11 -46.56 54.54
CA LEU A 184 -55.33 -46.33 53.31
C LEU A 184 -55.19 -44.83 52.95
N THR A 185 -55.18 -43.97 53.97
CA THR A 185 -54.82 -42.56 53.79
C THR A 185 -53.31 -42.44 53.89
N GLN A 186 -52.68 -41.90 52.84
CA GLN A 186 -51.25 -41.67 52.84
C GLN A 186 -50.87 -40.63 53.88
N GLN A 187 -49.81 -40.91 54.64
CA GLN A 187 -49.18 -39.91 55.49
C GLN A 187 -48.34 -39.01 54.60
N THR A 188 -48.61 -37.72 54.65
CA THR A 188 -47.97 -36.70 53.79
C THR A 188 -46.91 -35.95 54.57
N ASP A 189 -46.08 -36.68 55.31
CA ASP A 189 -44.96 -36.11 56.05
C ASP A 189 -43.68 -36.39 55.25
N TYR A 190 -42.81 -35.39 55.11
CA TYR A 190 -41.53 -35.46 54.37
C TYR A 190 -41.70 -35.61 52.85
N TYR A 191 -42.15 -34.57 52.18
CA TYR A 191 -42.20 -34.55 50.73
C TYR A 191 -41.70 -33.23 50.15
N LEU A 192 -41.19 -33.28 48.93
CA LEU A 192 -40.74 -32.22 48.06
C LEU A 192 -41.98 -31.73 47.29
N GLY A 193 -42.07 -30.42 47.02
CA GLY A 193 -43.16 -29.94 46.18
C GLY A 193 -44.50 -29.72 46.88
N ALA A 194 -45.57 -29.67 46.08
CA ALA A 194 -46.93 -29.41 46.54
C ALA A 194 -47.82 -30.65 46.49
N ILE A 195 -47.49 -31.60 45.61
CA ILE A 195 -48.17 -32.87 45.47
C ILE A 195 -47.50 -33.88 46.41
N ALA A 196 -48.31 -34.73 47.05
CA ALA A 196 -47.77 -35.74 47.96
C ALA A 196 -47.20 -36.90 47.15
N PRO A 197 -46.14 -37.57 47.63
CA PRO A 197 -45.40 -38.56 46.85
C PRO A 197 -46.35 -39.70 46.47
N ASP A 198 -46.17 -40.32 45.33
CA ASP A 198 -46.94 -41.48 44.95
C ASP A 198 -46.04 -42.68 44.62
N ALA A 199 -46.60 -43.73 44.02
CA ALA A 199 -45.92 -45.03 43.97
C ALA A 199 -45.49 -45.34 42.54
N ASP A 200 -44.21 -45.17 42.25
CA ASP A 200 -43.75 -45.23 40.86
C ASP A 200 -43.38 -46.62 40.37
N THR A 201 -43.55 -46.79 39.07
CA THR A 201 -42.94 -47.91 38.35
C THR A 201 -41.50 -47.57 37.95
N LEU A 202 -40.66 -48.59 37.75
CA LEU A 202 -39.36 -48.39 37.10
C LEU A 202 -39.57 -48.07 35.61
N LYS A 203 -39.89 -46.82 35.29
CA LYS A 203 -39.97 -46.30 33.92
C LYS A 203 -39.03 -45.12 33.76
N ALA A 204 -38.88 -44.68 32.51
CA ALA A 204 -37.85 -43.75 32.09
C ALA A 204 -38.40 -42.32 32.08
N THR A 205 -37.84 -41.49 32.96
CA THR A 205 -37.77 -40.01 32.93
C THR A 205 -39.09 -39.25 32.77
N ASP A 206 -39.57 -38.69 33.88
CA ASP A 206 -40.65 -37.71 34.06
C ASP A 206 -42.05 -38.29 33.81
N ASP A 207 -42.50 -39.23 34.67
CA ASP A 207 -43.81 -39.88 34.54
C ASP A 207 -44.81 -39.74 35.70
N GLY A 208 -44.48 -39.01 36.77
CA GLY A 208 -45.37 -38.75 37.90
C GLY A 208 -46.06 -37.37 37.90
N ALA A 209 -46.93 -37.17 38.88
CA ALA A 209 -47.54 -35.88 39.17
C ALA A 209 -46.81 -35.14 40.30
N ASP A 210 -45.95 -35.84 41.03
CA ASP A 210 -45.28 -35.45 42.26
C ASP A 210 -43.85 -34.94 42.06
N GLU A 211 -43.28 -35.00 40.86
CA GLU A 211 -42.05 -34.29 40.47
C GLU A 211 -42.27 -32.79 40.27
N ASP A 212 -42.84 -32.15 41.30
CA ASP A 212 -43.36 -30.79 41.23
C ASP A 212 -42.56 -29.78 42.07
N ALA A 213 -41.51 -30.22 42.80
CA ALA A 213 -40.72 -29.30 43.61
C ALA A 213 -39.92 -28.27 42.81
N VAL A 214 -39.43 -28.62 41.62
CA VAL A 214 -38.61 -27.71 40.79
C VAL A 214 -39.23 -27.51 39.41
N SER A 215 -40.14 -26.55 39.34
CA SER A 215 -40.78 -26.13 38.07
C SER A 215 -39.83 -25.45 37.07
N SER A 216 -38.71 -24.87 37.53
CA SER A 216 -37.69 -24.31 36.64
C SER A 216 -36.32 -24.21 37.32
N PHE A 217 -35.29 -24.60 36.60
CA PHE A 217 -33.90 -24.53 37.06
C PHE A 217 -33.29 -23.17 36.69
N PRO A 218 -32.72 -22.40 37.65
CA PRO A 218 -32.01 -21.16 37.34
C PRO A 218 -30.83 -21.40 36.38
N PRO A 219 -30.48 -20.44 35.50
CA PRO A 219 -29.27 -20.54 34.71
C PRO A 219 -28.03 -20.48 35.61
N TYR A 220 -27.02 -21.31 35.33
CA TYR A 220 -25.76 -21.24 36.05
C TYR A 220 -24.97 -20.02 35.60
N THR A 221 -24.58 -19.12 36.49
CA THR A 221 -23.95 -17.83 36.15
C THR A 221 -22.43 -17.86 36.03
N GLY A 222 -21.79 -19.01 36.27
CA GLY A 222 -20.33 -19.14 36.25
C GLY A 222 -19.62 -18.72 37.55
N GLY A 223 -20.39 -18.45 38.62
CA GLY A 223 -19.88 -17.94 39.89
C GLY A 223 -19.21 -18.96 40.81
N GLY A 224 -19.08 -20.23 40.39
CA GLY A 224 -18.50 -21.30 41.22
C GLY A 224 -19.48 -21.97 42.19
N GLU A 225 -20.71 -21.45 42.23
CA GLU A 225 -21.78 -21.90 43.12
C GLU A 225 -23.08 -21.99 42.32
N TYR A 226 -23.94 -22.92 42.71
CA TYR A 226 -25.29 -23.07 42.15
C TYR A 226 -26.27 -23.29 43.29
N GLU A 227 -27.39 -22.57 43.24
CA GLU A 227 -28.38 -22.54 44.32
C GLU A 227 -29.76 -22.87 43.75
N ILE A 228 -30.49 -23.76 44.43
CA ILE A 228 -31.90 -24.07 44.18
C ILE A 228 -32.67 -23.93 45.48
N SER A 229 -33.81 -23.25 45.41
CA SER A 229 -34.81 -23.24 46.45
C SER A 229 -36.04 -24.01 45.98
N MET A 230 -36.57 -24.89 46.81
CA MET A 230 -37.76 -25.69 46.49
C MET A 230 -38.73 -25.76 47.67
N PRO A 231 -40.05 -25.77 47.43
CA PRO A 231 -41.04 -26.00 48.46
C PRO A 231 -40.91 -27.44 48.99
N ILE A 232 -41.17 -27.61 50.29
CA ILE A 232 -41.19 -28.90 50.94
C ILE A 232 -42.31 -28.94 51.99
N LYS A 233 -42.74 -30.15 52.30
CA LYS A 233 -43.44 -30.46 53.53
C LYS A 233 -42.49 -31.12 54.52
N ALA A 234 -41.97 -30.33 55.45
CA ALA A 234 -41.13 -30.84 56.53
C ALA A 234 -41.95 -31.46 57.67
N GLY A 235 -41.44 -32.54 58.25
CA GLY A 235 -41.90 -33.04 59.56
C GLY A 235 -41.13 -32.37 60.71
N ALA A 236 -41.12 -33.00 61.89
CA ALA A 236 -40.44 -32.44 63.07
C ALA A 236 -38.92 -32.30 62.88
N LYS A 237 -38.34 -33.13 62.00
CA LYS A 237 -36.93 -33.09 61.62
C LYS A 237 -36.79 -33.62 60.20
N SER A 238 -36.46 -32.76 59.25
CA SER A 238 -36.29 -33.15 57.85
C SER A 238 -34.85 -32.94 57.39
N TYR A 239 -34.36 -33.88 56.60
CA TYR A 239 -33.09 -33.79 55.89
C TYR A 239 -33.33 -33.94 54.41
N ILE A 240 -32.75 -33.05 53.63
CA ILE A 240 -32.79 -33.09 52.16
C ILE A 240 -31.37 -33.23 51.68
N SER A 241 -31.12 -34.26 50.89
CA SER A 241 -29.85 -34.54 50.27
C SER A 241 -30.05 -34.51 48.77
N ALA A 242 -29.26 -33.68 48.09
CA ALA A 242 -29.44 -33.38 46.69
C ALA A 242 -28.13 -33.55 45.92
N TRP A 243 -28.17 -34.20 44.77
CA TRP A 243 -27.01 -34.41 43.91
C TRP A 243 -27.17 -33.65 42.60
N PHE A 244 -26.08 -33.07 42.12
CA PHE A 244 -26.01 -32.36 40.83
C PHE A 244 -24.76 -32.81 40.06
N ASP A 245 -24.94 -33.58 38.98
CA ASP A 245 -23.84 -33.98 38.07
C ASP A 245 -23.39 -32.78 37.22
N PHE A 246 -22.65 -31.87 37.84
CA PHE A 246 -22.16 -30.65 37.19
C PHE A 246 -21.00 -30.92 36.22
N ASN A 247 -20.38 -32.11 36.29
CA ASN A 247 -19.30 -32.51 35.41
C ASN A 247 -19.78 -33.36 34.21
N ARG A 248 -21.05 -33.77 34.22
CA ARG A 248 -21.75 -34.56 33.19
C ARG A 248 -21.09 -35.90 32.88
N ASN A 249 -20.44 -36.54 33.85
CA ASN A 249 -19.81 -37.84 33.60
C ASN A 249 -20.81 -39.02 33.62
N GLY A 250 -22.08 -38.76 33.98
CA GLY A 250 -23.16 -39.75 33.99
C GLY A 250 -23.28 -40.53 35.30
N VAL A 251 -22.59 -40.12 36.36
CA VAL A 251 -22.65 -40.69 37.72
C VAL A 251 -22.60 -39.55 38.74
N PHE A 252 -23.14 -39.76 39.95
CA PHE A 252 -23.01 -38.76 41.02
C PHE A 252 -21.72 -38.99 41.82
N ASP A 253 -20.83 -38.00 41.81
CA ASP A 253 -19.57 -38.00 42.53
C ASP A 253 -19.71 -37.50 43.98
N SER A 254 -18.71 -37.81 44.82
CA SER A 254 -18.73 -37.46 46.25
C SER A 254 -18.80 -35.95 46.56
N ASN A 255 -18.40 -35.10 45.61
CA ASN A 255 -18.40 -33.64 45.71
C ASN A 255 -19.65 -32.99 45.08
N GLU A 256 -20.59 -33.79 44.59
CA GLU A 256 -21.78 -33.31 43.87
C GLU A 256 -23.02 -33.23 44.77
N ILE A 257 -22.85 -33.43 46.08
CA ILE A 257 -23.92 -33.40 47.07
C ILE A 257 -24.07 -32.01 47.72
N ALA A 258 -25.31 -31.57 47.87
CA ALA A 258 -25.74 -30.49 48.74
C ALA A 258 -26.74 -31.05 49.77
N VAL A 259 -26.68 -30.55 51.01
CA VAL A 259 -27.56 -31.01 52.09
C VAL A 259 -28.18 -29.80 52.77
N ASP A 260 -29.49 -29.87 53.01
CA ASP A 260 -30.21 -28.92 53.86
C ASP A 260 -30.91 -29.68 55.01
N SER A 261 -30.86 -29.11 56.21
CA SER A 261 -31.57 -29.61 57.39
C SER A 261 -32.48 -28.51 57.90
N THR A 262 -33.65 -28.40 57.27
CA THR A 262 -34.66 -27.37 57.56
C THR A 262 -35.91 -27.98 58.18
N THR A 263 -36.62 -27.18 58.98
CA THR A 263 -37.96 -27.49 59.50
C THR A 263 -39.03 -26.57 58.91
N GLY A 264 -38.65 -25.75 57.92
CA GLY A 264 -39.55 -24.82 57.23
C GLY A 264 -40.29 -25.45 56.06
N SER A 265 -41.03 -24.63 55.30
CA SER A 265 -41.74 -25.05 54.08
C SER A 265 -40.89 -24.92 52.80
N THR A 266 -39.61 -24.61 52.93
CA THR A 266 -38.70 -24.39 51.79
C THR A 266 -37.31 -24.87 52.16
N ALA A 267 -36.69 -25.60 51.25
CA ALA A 267 -35.30 -26.02 51.32
C ALA A 267 -34.43 -25.16 50.41
N ASN A 268 -33.20 -24.85 50.86
CA ASN A 268 -32.22 -24.10 50.09
C ASN A 268 -30.95 -24.94 49.94
N LEU A 269 -30.72 -25.42 48.72
CA LEU A 269 -29.60 -26.27 48.38
C LEU A 269 -28.55 -25.46 47.66
N LYS A 270 -27.30 -25.62 48.08
CA LYS A 270 -26.15 -24.91 47.53
C LYS A 270 -25.02 -25.90 47.20
N TRP A 271 -24.69 -26.00 45.93
CA TRP A 271 -23.49 -26.69 45.45
C TRP A 271 -22.36 -25.70 45.26
N THR A 272 -21.16 -26.07 45.66
CA THR A 272 -19.95 -25.24 45.58
C THR A 272 -18.84 -25.97 44.86
N GLY A 273 -17.81 -25.25 44.40
CA GLY A 273 -16.69 -25.84 43.67
C GLY A 273 -17.06 -26.20 42.23
N ILE A 274 -18.13 -25.61 41.70
CA ILE A 274 -18.56 -25.81 40.32
C ILE A 274 -17.59 -25.06 39.40
N PRO A 275 -17.13 -25.66 38.29
CA PRO A 275 -16.29 -24.95 37.33
C PRO A 275 -16.99 -23.71 36.77
N ALA A 276 -16.25 -22.61 36.55
CA ALA A 276 -16.81 -21.36 36.01
C ALA A 276 -17.52 -21.53 34.65
N ARG A 277 -17.21 -22.60 33.91
CA ARG A 277 -17.97 -23.07 32.75
C ARG A 277 -18.22 -24.56 32.86
N LEU A 278 -19.49 -24.97 32.69
CA LEU A 278 -19.89 -26.38 32.79
C LEU A 278 -19.33 -27.18 31.60
N PRO A 279 -18.66 -28.33 31.83
CA PRO A 279 -18.01 -29.11 30.78
C PRO A 279 -19.03 -29.83 29.88
N ALA A 280 -18.59 -30.17 28.66
CA ALA A 280 -19.21 -31.21 27.85
C ALA A 280 -18.89 -32.59 28.46
N GLY A 281 -19.90 -33.38 28.77
CA GLY A 281 -19.75 -34.69 29.39
C GLY A 281 -20.32 -35.82 28.55
N LYS A 282 -20.42 -37.01 29.15
CA LYS A 282 -20.95 -38.23 28.51
C LYS A 282 -22.46 -38.17 28.28
N VAL A 283 -23.16 -37.37 29.09
CA VAL A 283 -24.60 -37.16 29.01
C VAL A 283 -24.94 -35.81 28.39
N SER A 284 -26.07 -35.75 27.66
CA SER A 284 -26.52 -34.55 26.93
C SER A 284 -27.17 -33.49 27.82
N GLN A 285 -27.73 -33.91 28.96
CA GLN A 285 -28.43 -33.07 29.94
C GLN A 285 -27.75 -33.19 31.31
N TRP A 286 -28.16 -32.34 32.25
CA TRP A 286 -27.67 -32.31 33.62
C TRP A 286 -28.64 -33.06 34.52
N ALA A 287 -28.12 -33.95 35.35
CA ALA A 287 -28.90 -34.75 36.27
C ALA A 287 -28.93 -34.10 37.65
N PHE A 288 -30.14 -34.04 38.22
CA PHE A 288 -30.36 -33.73 39.63
C PHE A 288 -31.15 -34.86 40.28
N ARG A 289 -30.83 -35.15 41.53
CA ARG A 289 -31.61 -36.06 42.38
C ARG A 289 -31.81 -35.40 43.74
N PHE A 290 -33.04 -35.33 44.21
CA PHE A 290 -33.42 -34.77 45.49
C PHE A 290 -34.02 -35.86 46.35
N ARG A 291 -33.57 -35.99 47.59
CA ARG A 291 -34.09 -37.01 48.51
C ARG A 291 -34.40 -36.38 49.86
N ILE A 292 -35.65 -36.45 50.29
CA ILE A 292 -36.09 -35.99 51.61
C ILE A 292 -36.40 -37.17 52.53
N SER A 293 -35.99 -37.11 53.79
CA SER A 293 -36.41 -38.08 54.81
C SER A 293 -36.24 -37.51 56.23
N ASP A 294 -36.61 -38.28 57.25
CA ASP A 294 -36.39 -37.91 58.66
C ASP A 294 -34.94 -38.12 59.15
N SER A 295 -34.07 -38.69 58.31
CA SER A 295 -32.67 -38.96 58.58
C SER A 295 -31.75 -38.50 57.44
N LEU A 296 -30.48 -38.24 57.73
CA LEU A 296 -29.56 -37.76 56.70
C LEU A 296 -29.15 -38.92 55.76
N LEU A 297 -29.42 -38.76 54.46
CA LEU A 297 -29.03 -39.72 53.42
C LEU A 297 -27.77 -39.25 52.71
N THR A 298 -26.64 -39.94 52.91
CA THR A 298 -25.36 -39.55 52.28
C THR A 298 -25.09 -40.25 50.94
N SER A 299 -26.03 -41.07 50.46
CA SER A 299 -25.90 -41.85 49.22
C SER A 299 -26.96 -41.43 48.21
N PRO A 300 -26.60 -41.19 46.93
CA PRO A 300 -27.56 -40.89 45.88
C PRO A 300 -28.44 -42.09 45.51
N THR A 301 -28.10 -43.29 46.01
CA THR A 301 -28.79 -44.55 45.71
C THR A 301 -29.20 -45.27 46.99
N GLY A 302 -30.06 -46.28 46.87
CA GLY A 302 -30.50 -47.12 47.96
C GLY A 302 -31.84 -46.72 48.56
N TYR A 303 -32.26 -47.49 49.56
CA TYR A 303 -33.58 -47.41 50.18
C TYR A 303 -33.62 -46.45 51.36
N ALA A 304 -34.72 -45.68 51.48
CA ALA A 304 -35.05 -44.85 52.62
C ALA A 304 -36.41 -45.29 53.24
N PRO A 305 -36.54 -45.38 54.58
CA PRO A 305 -37.76 -45.84 55.24
C PRO A 305 -38.98 -44.90 55.19
N ASN A 306 -38.78 -43.66 54.74
CA ASN A 306 -39.82 -42.66 54.57
C ASN A 306 -39.34 -41.57 53.60
N GLY A 307 -40.26 -40.69 53.26
CA GLY A 307 -39.99 -39.47 52.50
C GLY A 307 -40.17 -39.67 51.01
N GLU A 308 -39.40 -38.91 50.23
CA GLU A 308 -39.54 -38.86 48.77
C GLU A 308 -38.20 -38.68 48.04
N VAL A 309 -38.15 -39.11 46.79
CA VAL A 309 -37.09 -38.89 45.81
C VAL A 309 -37.64 -38.29 44.51
N GLU A 310 -37.17 -37.09 44.16
CA GLU A 310 -37.43 -36.49 42.85
C GLU A 310 -36.16 -36.42 42.00
N ASP A 311 -36.30 -36.73 40.72
CA ASP A 311 -35.20 -36.83 39.76
C ASP A 311 -35.47 -35.88 38.57
N TYR A 312 -34.42 -35.20 38.08
CA TYR A 312 -34.54 -34.26 36.96
C TYR A 312 -33.39 -34.42 35.97
N PHE A 313 -33.71 -34.52 34.67
CA PHE A 313 -32.73 -34.59 33.59
C PHE A 313 -32.93 -33.46 32.58
N ILE A 314 -32.39 -32.29 32.91
CA ILE A 314 -32.76 -31.01 32.28
C ILE A 314 -31.60 -30.38 31.50
N ALA A 315 -31.94 -29.48 30.57
CA ALA A 315 -30.95 -28.65 29.89
C ALA A 315 -30.69 -27.36 30.68
N LEU A 316 -29.50 -27.23 31.27
CA LEU A 316 -29.09 -26.05 32.01
C LEU A 316 -28.54 -24.99 31.05
N THR A 317 -29.04 -23.76 31.15
CA THR A 317 -28.50 -22.63 30.38
C THR A 317 -27.30 -22.03 31.12
N ALA A 318 -26.13 -22.01 30.47
CA ALA A 318 -24.92 -21.35 30.97
C ALA A 318 -24.59 -20.10 30.11
N PRO A 319 -24.01 -19.02 30.67
CA PRO A 319 -23.71 -17.81 29.94
C PRO A 319 -22.58 -18.05 28.92
N CYS A 320 -22.91 -17.94 27.64
CA CYS A 320 -21.91 -17.63 26.62
C CYS A 320 -21.57 -16.14 26.72
N ASP A 321 -20.53 -15.80 27.48
CA ASP A 321 -19.98 -14.43 27.53
C ASP A 321 -18.60 -14.41 26.85
N VAL A 322 -18.59 -14.44 25.51
CA VAL A 322 -17.38 -14.19 24.71
C VAL A 322 -17.32 -12.69 24.41
N LYS A 323 -16.43 -11.97 25.10
CA LYS A 323 -16.23 -10.52 24.90
C LYS A 323 -15.21 -10.29 23.80
N VAL A 324 -15.68 -10.28 22.56
CA VAL A 324 -14.87 -9.80 21.43
C VAL A 324 -14.76 -8.28 21.53
N SER A 325 -13.56 -7.75 21.41
CA SER A 325 -13.32 -6.30 21.37
C SER A 325 -12.40 -5.95 20.21
N THR A 326 -12.64 -4.79 19.61
CA THR A 326 -11.82 -4.21 18.55
C THR A 326 -11.11 -2.96 19.04
N LEU A 327 -10.13 -2.50 18.25
CA LEU A 327 -9.61 -1.14 18.39
C LEU A 327 -10.73 -0.10 18.13
N ALA A 328 -10.47 1.14 18.55
CA ALA A 328 -11.33 2.28 18.24
C ALA A 328 -11.39 2.56 16.73
N ASP A 329 -12.40 3.34 16.32
CA ASP A 329 -12.57 3.78 14.95
C ASP A 329 -11.29 4.45 14.39
N VAL A 330 -10.99 4.15 13.13
CA VAL A 330 -9.74 4.56 12.47
C VAL A 330 -10.02 5.62 11.40
N ILE A 331 -9.23 6.69 11.39
CA ILE A 331 -9.25 7.71 10.35
C ILE A 331 -8.02 7.55 9.46
N LEU A 332 -8.23 7.39 8.14
CA LEU A 332 -7.20 7.20 7.13
C LEU A 332 -7.33 8.21 6.00
N CYS A 333 -6.24 8.40 5.27
CA CYS A 333 -6.26 9.08 3.98
C CYS A 333 -6.38 8.07 2.84
N ALA A 334 -7.04 8.47 1.75
CA ALA A 334 -7.21 7.64 0.57
C ALA A 334 -5.90 6.96 0.13
N GLY A 335 -5.95 5.65 -0.11
CA GLY A 335 -4.79 4.84 -0.50
C GLY A 335 -3.87 4.39 0.63
N LYS A 336 -4.16 4.72 1.90
CA LYS A 336 -3.47 4.16 3.07
C LYS A 336 -4.18 2.91 3.59
N SER A 337 -3.42 2.07 4.28
CA SER A 337 -3.90 0.86 4.95
C SER A 337 -3.76 0.97 6.46
N THR A 338 -4.51 0.16 7.19
CA THR A 338 -4.43 0.06 8.66
C THR A 338 -4.48 -1.38 9.12
N GLN A 339 -3.81 -1.66 10.23
CA GLN A 339 -3.86 -2.95 10.90
C GLN A 339 -5.05 -2.97 11.87
N LEU A 340 -6.01 -3.86 11.63
CA LEU A 340 -7.09 -4.12 12.58
C LEU A 340 -6.60 -5.11 13.64
N SER A 341 -7.27 -5.12 14.79
CA SER A 341 -7.03 -6.09 15.85
C SER A 341 -8.32 -6.40 16.59
N ALA A 342 -8.56 -7.68 16.80
CA ALA A 342 -9.62 -8.20 17.65
C ALA A 342 -9.04 -9.20 18.67
N VAL A 343 -9.57 -9.18 19.89
CA VAL A 343 -9.18 -10.10 20.97
C VAL A 343 -10.42 -10.67 21.65
N GLY A 344 -10.24 -11.76 22.42
CA GLY A 344 -11.31 -12.37 23.22
C GLY A 344 -11.89 -13.66 22.65
N ALA A 345 -11.36 -14.18 21.53
CA ALA A 345 -11.80 -15.43 20.91
C ALA A 345 -10.63 -16.29 20.37
N THR A 346 -10.92 -17.53 19.99
CA THR A 346 -9.94 -18.47 19.40
C THR A 346 -9.93 -18.46 17.87
N THR A 347 -11.08 -18.26 17.25
CA THR A 347 -11.23 -18.06 15.81
C THR A 347 -11.97 -16.75 15.55
N TYR A 348 -11.73 -16.15 14.40
CA TYR A 348 -12.29 -14.85 14.03
C TYR A 348 -12.89 -14.92 12.63
N LYS A 349 -13.94 -14.13 12.39
CA LYS A 349 -14.52 -13.90 11.07
C LYS A 349 -14.92 -12.44 10.92
N TRP A 350 -14.26 -11.73 10.01
CA TRP A 350 -14.55 -10.33 9.69
C TRP A 350 -15.57 -10.23 8.54
N THR A 351 -16.52 -9.31 8.67
CA THR A 351 -17.53 -9.02 7.63
C THR A 351 -17.68 -7.50 7.50
N PRO A 352 -17.66 -6.94 6.27
CA PRO A 352 -17.39 -7.62 5.00
C PRO A 352 -15.93 -8.09 4.90
N SER A 353 -15.64 -9.00 3.97
CA SER A 353 -14.26 -9.46 3.69
C SER A 353 -13.51 -8.55 2.69
N SER A 354 -14.23 -7.64 2.04
CA SER A 354 -13.69 -6.72 1.04
C SER A 354 -12.55 -5.88 1.63
N TYR A 355 -11.47 -5.74 0.87
CA TYR A 355 -10.30 -4.92 1.19
C TYR A 355 -9.50 -5.38 2.44
N LEU A 356 -9.79 -6.56 2.97
CA LEU A 356 -8.96 -7.23 3.96
C LEU A 356 -7.99 -8.19 3.27
N ASN A 357 -6.77 -8.30 3.79
CA ASN A 357 -5.83 -9.34 3.34
C ASN A 357 -6.28 -10.75 3.75
N SER A 358 -7.05 -10.87 4.83
CA SER A 358 -7.66 -12.10 5.32
C SER A 358 -8.85 -11.73 6.21
N ASP A 359 -9.94 -12.48 6.15
CA ASP A 359 -11.11 -12.26 6.99
C ASP A 359 -11.23 -13.27 8.14
N THR A 360 -10.25 -14.15 8.34
CA THR A 360 -10.29 -15.23 9.35
C THR A 360 -9.26 -15.10 10.47
N ILE A 361 -8.42 -14.06 10.44
CA ILE A 361 -7.36 -13.83 11.43
C ILE A 361 -7.75 -12.72 12.41
N ALA A 362 -7.16 -12.75 13.60
CA ALA A 362 -7.39 -11.72 14.63
C ALA A 362 -6.90 -10.32 14.21
N GLN A 363 -5.86 -10.28 13.38
CA GLN A 363 -5.17 -9.05 12.98
C GLN A 363 -5.07 -8.93 11.45
N PRO A 364 -6.16 -8.62 10.74
CA PRO A 364 -6.12 -8.36 9.31
C PRO A 364 -5.70 -6.93 8.97
N VAL A 365 -5.09 -6.76 7.80
CA VAL A 365 -4.77 -5.44 7.23
C VAL A 365 -5.92 -5.02 6.32
N ALA A 366 -6.50 -3.85 6.59
CA ALA A 366 -7.56 -3.24 5.80
C ALA A 366 -7.00 -2.14 4.89
N SER A 367 -7.36 -2.17 3.60
CA SER A 367 -6.98 -1.17 2.58
C SER A 367 -8.17 -0.65 1.76
N PRO A 368 -9.23 -0.11 2.40
CA PRO A 368 -10.45 0.26 1.70
C PRO A 368 -10.29 1.57 0.89
N PRO A 369 -10.93 1.69 -0.29
CA PRO A 369 -10.91 2.91 -1.10
C PRO A 369 -11.86 4.02 -0.60
N ALA A 370 -12.83 3.66 0.25
CA ALA A 370 -13.82 4.56 0.85
C ALA A 370 -14.16 4.11 2.27
N GLY A 371 -14.91 4.92 3.02
CA GLY A 371 -15.31 4.57 4.39
C GLY A 371 -16.07 3.24 4.45
N ILE A 372 -15.73 2.39 5.42
CA ILE A 372 -16.28 1.04 5.57
C ILE A 372 -16.40 0.68 7.06
N SER A 373 -17.45 -0.06 7.41
CA SER A 373 -17.64 -0.62 8.75
C SER A 373 -17.33 -2.11 8.72
N TYR A 374 -16.52 -2.58 9.66
CA TYR A 374 -16.21 -3.99 9.82
C TYR A 374 -16.81 -4.51 11.13
N THR A 375 -17.45 -5.66 11.06
CA THR A 375 -17.90 -6.45 12.21
C THR A 375 -17.08 -7.73 12.27
N VAL A 376 -16.49 -8.01 13.42
CA VAL A 376 -15.79 -9.27 13.69
C VAL A 376 -16.66 -10.14 14.59
N THR A 377 -16.85 -11.39 14.17
CA THR A 377 -17.42 -12.46 15.00
C THR A 377 -16.29 -13.36 15.45
N GLY A 378 -16.12 -13.52 16.75
CA GLY A 378 -15.13 -14.43 17.33
C GLY A 378 -15.80 -15.64 17.96
N THR A 379 -15.22 -16.83 17.77
CA THR A 379 -15.67 -18.07 18.43
C THR A 379 -14.58 -18.59 19.36
N ASP A 380 -14.94 -18.95 20.59
CA ASP A 380 -14.02 -19.60 21.52
C ASP A 380 -13.87 -21.11 21.24
N ALA A 381 -12.98 -21.79 21.98
CA ALA A 381 -12.72 -23.22 21.80
C ALA A 381 -13.94 -24.12 22.09
N TYR A 382 -15.00 -23.55 22.68
CA TYR A 382 -16.20 -24.24 23.15
C TYR A 382 -17.42 -23.92 22.29
N GLY A 383 -17.26 -23.15 21.20
CA GLY A 383 -18.31 -22.85 20.24
C GLY A 383 -19.17 -21.63 20.59
N CYS A 384 -18.92 -20.93 21.70
CA CYS A 384 -19.62 -19.67 22.00
C CYS A 384 -19.12 -18.56 21.07
N THR A 385 -20.04 -17.69 20.62
CA THR A 385 -19.73 -16.57 19.74
C THR A 385 -19.92 -15.22 20.42
N GLY A 386 -19.11 -14.24 20.04
CA GLY A 386 -19.27 -12.84 20.39
C GLY A 386 -18.94 -11.95 19.20
N SER A 387 -19.37 -10.69 19.21
CA SER A 387 -19.10 -9.76 18.11
C SER A 387 -18.73 -8.35 18.58
N ALA A 388 -17.95 -7.67 17.76
CA ALA A 388 -17.60 -6.26 17.90
C ALA A 388 -17.48 -5.60 16.52
N SER A 389 -17.59 -4.28 16.47
CA SER A 389 -17.53 -3.51 15.24
C SER A 389 -16.65 -2.28 15.39
N LEU A 390 -16.04 -1.87 14.27
CA LEU A 390 -15.30 -0.62 14.14
C LEU A 390 -15.59 0.03 12.79
N ASN A 391 -15.47 1.35 12.72
CA ASN A 391 -15.56 2.10 11.48
C ASN A 391 -14.19 2.57 11.02
N ILE A 392 -13.95 2.46 9.71
CA ILE A 392 -12.82 3.09 9.02
C ILE A 392 -13.37 4.25 8.22
N TYR A 393 -12.90 5.46 8.52
CA TYR A 393 -13.19 6.67 7.76
C TYR A 393 -12.04 6.96 6.80
N VAL A 394 -12.30 6.93 5.50
CA VAL A 394 -11.31 7.24 4.47
C VAL A 394 -11.55 8.65 3.95
N ASN A 395 -10.67 9.58 4.31
CA ASN A 395 -10.74 10.96 3.85
C ASN A 395 -9.97 11.13 2.52
N PRO A 396 -10.52 11.89 1.56
CA PRO A 396 -9.83 12.16 0.32
C PRO A 396 -8.58 13.01 0.57
N SER A 397 -7.52 12.73 -0.19
CA SER A 397 -6.36 13.61 -0.25
C SER A 397 -6.66 14.80 -1.16
N PRO A 398 -6.19 16.01 -0.82
CA PRO A 398 -6.45 17.20 -1.62
C PRO A 398 -5.79 17.11 -2.99
N VAL A 399 -6.46 17.57 -4.03
CA VAL A 399 -5.89 17.77 -5.37
C VAL A 399 -5.54 19.23 -5.53
N ILE A 400 -4.25 19.52 -5.77
CA ILE A 400 -3.75 20.89 -5.92
C ILE A 400 -3.65 21.25 -7.40
N THR A 401 -4.29 22.35 -7.77
CA THR A 401 -4.07 23.03 -9.07
C THR A 401 -3.12 24.20 -8.85
N THR A 402 -1.99 24.20 -9.56
CA THR A 402 -0.96 25.25 -9.44
C THR A 402 -0.92 26.17 -10.64
N SER A 403 -0.37 27.38 -10.47
CA SER A 403 0.11 28.18 -11.59
C SER A 403 1.21 27.43 -12.36
N LYS A 404 1.37 27.74 -13.64
CA LYS A 404 2.40 27.15 -14.48
C LYS A 404 3.79 27.65 -14.08
N ASP A 405 4.81 26.86 -14.40
CA ASP A 405 6.20 27.27 -14.33
C ASP A 405 6.42 28.51 -15.19
N THR A 406 7.28 29.42 -14.73
CA THR A 406 7.50 30.68 -15.42
C THR A 406 8.86 31.29 -15.14
N ALA A 407 9.23 32.28 -15.95
CA ALA A 407 10.43 33.07 -15.78
C ALA A 407 10.09 34.47 -15.27
N MET A 408 10.97 35.03 -14.47
CA MET A 408 10.88 36.40 -13.96
C MET A 408 12.26 37.04 -13.92
N CYS A 409 12.31 38.37 -13.88
CA CYS A 409 13.56 39.06 -13.70
C CYS A 409 13.88 39.35 -12.24
N THR A 410 15.17 39.39 -11.96
CA THR A 410 15.71 39.67 -10.64
C THR A 410 15.11 40.98 -10.09
N GLY A 411 14.64 40.96 -8.85
CA GLY A 411 14.05 42.12 -8.17
C GLY A 411 12.55 42.35 -8.46
N THR A 412 11.93 41.56 -9.33
CA THR A 412 10.46 41.60 -9.54
C THR A 412 9.73 40.65 -8.60
N THR A 413 8.39 40.68 -8.62
CA THR A 413 7.53 39.79 -7.84
C THR A 413 6.56 39.05 -8.74
N ILE A 414 6.23 37.80 -8.40
CA ILE A 414 5.18 37.03 -9.05
C ILE A 414 4.17 36.47 -8.06
N GLN A 415 2.91 36.44 -8.44
CA GLN A 415 1.86 35.80 -7.66
C GLN A 415 1.82 34.29 -7.98
N LEU A 416 2.14 33.44 -6.99
CA LEU A 416 1.96 31.99 -7.11
C LEU A 416 0.49 31.64 -6.81
N SER A 417 0.05 30.50 -7.33
CA SER A 417 -1.24 29.90 -6.99
C SER A 417 -1.07 28.40 -6.77
N GLY A 418 -1.64 27.89 -5.68
CA GLY A 418 -1.71 26.48 -5.34
C GLY A 418 -3.01 26.23 -4.60
N VAL A 419 -4.11 26.08 -5.34
CA VAL A 419 -5.46 25.95 -4.78
C VAL A 419 -5.85 24.48 -4.70
N SER A 420 -6.33 24.06 -3.54
CA SER A 420 -6.91 22.73 -3.33
C SER A 420 -8.38 22.69 -3.76
N ASP A 421 -8.81 21.55 -4.28
CA ASP A 421 -10.21 21.23 -4.59
C ASP A 421 -11.13 21.09 -3.36
N ILE A 422 -10.55 20.77 -2.18
CA ILE A 422 -11.24 20.64 -0.89
C ILE A 422 -10.62 21.58 0.17
N PRO A 423 -11.33 21.90 1.28
CA PRO A 423 -10.80 22.72 2.35
C PRO A 423 -9.49 22.17 2.95
N ALA A 424 -8.42 22.95 2.85
CA ALA A 424 -7.10 22.60 3.32
C ALA A 424 -6.33 23.83 3.85
N SER A 425 -5.38 23.58 4.74
CA SER A 425 -4.34 24.54 5.13
C SER A 425 -3.16 24.43 4.18
N TYR A 426 -2.43 25.53 3.96
CA TYR A 426 -1.34 25.60 3.00
C TYR A 426 0.00 25.83 3.70
N SER A 427 1.05 25.26 3.13
CA SER A 427 2.43 25.53 3.51
C SER A 427 3.31 25.51 2.27
N TRP A 428 4.19 26.49 2.13
CA TRP A 428 5.12 26.60 1.01
C TRP A 428 6.57 26.44 1.47
N SER A 429 7.39 25.78 0.65
CA SER A 429 8.82 25.61 0.87
C SER A 429 9.61 25.78 -0.42
N PRO A 430 10.74 26.51 -0.45
CA PRO A 430 11.29 27.28 0.67
C PRO A 430 10.39 28.48 1.02
N VAL A 431 10.50 28.98 2.26
CA VAL A 431 9.79 30.19 2.71
C VAL A 431 10.49 31.48 2.28
N ALA A 432 11.79 31.39 1.96
CA ALA A 432 12.59 32.53 1.56
C ALA A 432 12.04 33.14 0.26
N GLY A 433 11.86 34.46 0.24
CA GLY A 433 11.30 35.17 -0.90
C GLY A 433 9.78 35.11 -1.01
N LEU A 434 9.05 34.51 -0.06
CA LEU A 434 7.59 34.56 -0.02
C LEU A 434 7.08 35.59 0.99
N ASN A 435 6.01 36.32 0.65
CA ASN A 435 5.37 37.24 1.60
C ASN A 435 4.62 36.52 2.73
N ASN A 436 3.98 35.39 2.43
CA ASN A 436 3.25 34.56 3.39
C ASN A 436 3.19 33.11 2.91
N ALA A 437 4.00 32.24 3.48
CA ALA A 437 4.04 30.82 3.11
C ALA A 437 2.83 29.98 3.58
N GLY A 438 1.82 30.58 4.23
CA GLY A 438 0.65 29.89 4.79
C GLY A 438 -0.64 30.01 4.00
N ILE A 439 -0.65 30.73 2.87
CA ILE A 439 -1.84 30.98 2.04
C ILE A 439 -1.75 30.24 0.69
N SER A 440 -2.88 30.04 0.01
CA SER A 440 -2.92 29.35 -1.31
C SER A 440 -2.28 30.17 -2.43
N ASN A 441 -2.13 31.48 -2.25
CA ASN A 441 -1.63 32.41 -3.24
C ASN A 441 -0.59 33.37 -2.60
N PRO A 442 0.64 32.92 -2.32
CA PRO A 442 1.71 33.81 -1.90
C PRO A 442 2.26 34.62 -3.07
N THR A 443 2.79 35.80 -2.77
CA THR A 443 3.62 36.58 -3.68
C THR A 443 5.08 36.19 -3.44
N ALA A 444 5.79 35.84 -4.51
CA ALA A 444 7.17 35.38 -4.50
C ALA A 444 8.12 36.41 -5.15
N SER A 445 9.25 36.68 -4.51
CA SER A 445 10.39 37.47 -4.99
C SER A 445 11.72 36.75 -4.71
N PRO A 446 11.94 35.55 -5.29
CA PRO A 446 13.19 34.82 -5.13
C PRO A 446 14.37 35.59 -5.77
N ALA A 447 15.53 35.57 -5.11
CA ALA A 447 16.76 36.21 -5.63
C ALA A 447 17.47 35.37 -6.72
N THR A 448 17.22 34.06 -6.73
CA THR A 448 17.80 33.10 -7.68
C THR A 448 16.73 32.12 -8.14
N THR A 449 16.94 31.39 -9.23
CA THR A 449 16.04 30.33 -9.70
C THR A 449 15.68 29.38 -8.55
N THR A 450 14.37 29.25 -8.29
CA THR A 450 13.85 28.60 -7.08
C THR A 450 12.68 27.67 -7.41
N ASN A 451 12.66 26.50 -6.78
CA ASN A 451 11.54 25.56 -6.79
C ASN A 451 10.68 25.77 -5.56
N TYR A 452 9.47 26.31 -5.71
CA TYR A 452 8.51 26.41 -4.63
C TYR A 452 7.59 25.19 -4.61
N VAL A 453 7.54 24.52 -3.47
CA VAL A 453 6.67 23.36 -3.22
C VAL A 453 5.53 23.82 -2.33
N VAL A 454 4.30 23.77 -2.85
CA VAL A 454 3.08 23.94 -2.05
C VAL A 454 2.65 22.60 -1.50
N THR A 455 2.34 22.55 -0.21
CA THR A 455 1.74 21.40 0.46
C THR A 455 0.40 21.82 1.06
N ALA A 456 -0.69 21.19 0.59
CA ALA A 456 -2.02 21.36 1.15
C ALA A 456 -2.31 20.23 2.15
N SER A 457 -2.82 20.56 3.34
CA SER A 457 -3.14 19.62 4.42
C SER A 457 -4.57 19.78 4.90
N THR A 458 -5.38 18.72 4.84
CA THR A 458 -6.76 18.72 5.35
C THR A 458 -6.78 18.69 6.88
N ILE A 459 -7.93 18.99 7.48
CA ILE A 459 -8.12 18.90 8.95
C ILE A 459 -7.91 17.48 9.49
N TYR A 460 -8.01 16.46 8.63
CA TYR A 460 -7.80 15.05 8.97
C TYR A 460 -6.36 14.59 8.73
N GLY A 461 -5.45 15.50 8.38
CA GLY A 461 -4.03 15.23 8.21
C GLY A 461 -3.61 14.70 6.83
N CYS A 462 -4.52 14.64 5.85
CA CYS A 462 -4.19 14.20 4.49
C CYS A 462 -3.47 15.30 3.72
N ARG A 463 -2.30 14.96 3.13
CA ARG A 463 -1.40 15.91 2.50
C ARG A 463 -1.07 15.55 1.06
N THR A 464 -1.01 16.57 0.22
CA THR A 464 -0.51 16.49 -1.16
C THR A 464 0.44 17.65 -1.39
N SER A 465 1.43 17.47 -2.27
CA SER A 465 2.37 18.52 -2.64
C SER A 465 2.52 18.67 -4.16
N LYS A 466 2.76 19.90 -4.62
CA LYS A 466 3.08 20.24 -6.01
C LYS A 466 4.21 21.26 -6.06
N THR A 467 5.03 21.19 -7.10
CA THR A 467 6.17 22.08 -7.31
C THR A 467 5.87 23.06 -8.44
N ILE A 468 6.29 24.31 -8.25
CA ILE A 468 6.29 25.37 -9.25
C ILE A 468 7.75 25.82 -9.43
N HIS A 469 8.24 25.75 -10.65
CA HIS A 469 9.59 26.20 -11.01
C HIS A 469 9.58 27.66 -11.43
N ILE A 470 10.35 28.49 -10.72
CA ILE A 470 10.53 29.91 -11.03
C ILE A 470 11.96 30.14 -11.48
N ASN A 471 12.16 30.41 -12.77
CA ASN A 471 13.46 30.76 -13.32
C ASN A 471 13.71 32.27 -13.16
N VAL A 472 14.78 32.64 -12.44
CA VAL A 472 15.13 34.04 -12.19
C VAL A 472 16.29 34.43 -13.09
N THR A 473 16.03 35.31 -14.05
CA THR A 473 17.04 35.84 -14.97
C THR A 473 17.57 37.18 -14.44
N PRO A 474 18.89 37.45 -14.53
CA PRO A 474 19.44 38.78 -14.28
C PRO A 474 18.85 39.83 -15.23
N THR A 475 18.80 41.09 -14.81
CA THR A 475 18.43 42.20 -15.71
C THR A 475 19.46 42.29 -16.84
N PRO A 476 19.05 42.28 -18.12
CA PRO A 476 19.99 42.34 -19.22
C PRO A 476 20.63 43.73 -19.34
N VAL A 477 21.83 43.76 -19.91
CA VAL A 477 22.55 45.00 -20.25
C VAL A 477 22.57 45.11 -21.77
N PHE A 478 21.89 46.11 -22.31
CA PHE A 478 21.87 46.39 -23.73
C PHE A 478 23.17 47.07 -24.16
N LYS A 479 23.78 46.61 -25.25
CA LYS A 479 25.02 47.18 -25.79
C LYS A 479 25.04 47.13 -27.32
N VAL A 480 25.83 48.01 -27.91
CA VAL A 480 26.18 47.98 -29.34
C VAL A 480 27.70 47.87 -29.47
N THR A 481 28.18 47.12 -30.46
CA THR A 481 29.61 47.03 -30.75
C THR A 481 29.87 47.04 -32.26
N PRO A 482 30.71 47.96 -32.76
CA PRO A 482 31.26 49.14 -32.08
C PRO A 482 30.17 50.19 -31.77
N ASP A 483 30.31 50.92 -30.67
CA ASP A 483 29.38 51.97 -30.21
C ASP A 483 29.67 53.36 -30.80
N SER A 484 30.88 53.58 -31.33
CA SER A 484 31.24 54.76 -32.11
C SER A 484 32.20 54.42 -33.27
N PRO A 485 31.74 53.71 -34.31
CA PRO A 485 32.60 53.40 -35.44
C PRO A 485 33.01 54.65 -36.24
N ALA A 486 34.25 54.65 -36.69
CA ALA A 486 34.74 55.59 -37.68
C ALA A 486 35.19 54.82 -38.93
N VAL A 487 34.75 55.26 -40.11
CA VAL A 487 35.05 54.62 -41.40
C VAL A 487 35.40 55.66 -42.45
N CYS A 488 36.10 55.26 -43.49
CA CYS A 488 36.29 56.11 -44.67
C CYS A 488 35.01 56.13 -45.52
N ILE A 489 34.81 57.21 -46.26
CA ILE A 489 33.64 57.39 -47.14
C ILE A 489 33.39 56.16 -48.02
N GLY A 490 32.17 55.61 -47.94
CA GLY A 490 31.74 54.44 -48.72
C GLY A 490 32.23 53.07 -48.21
N GLN A 491 33.14 53.01 -47.23
CA GLN A 491 33.50 51.75 -46.58
C GLN A 491 32.36 51.22 -45.72
N SER A 492 32.25 49.90 -45.65
CA SER A 492 31.21 49.23 -44.86
C SER A 492 31.61 49.03 -43.41
N VAL A 493 30.68 49.22 -42.48
CA VAL A 493 30.82 48.80 -41.07
C VAL A 493 29.61 48.00 -40.61
N ILE A 494 29.87 46.99 -39.79
CA ILE A 494 28.84 46.17 -39.13
C ILE A 494 28.79 46.55 -37.66
N MET A 495 27.61 46.94 -37.19
CA MET A 495 27.31 47.21 -35.78
C MET A 495 26.39 46.12 -35.25
N ASN A 496 26.77 45.49 -34.13
CA ASN A 496 26.01 44.41 -33.51
C ASN A 496 25.38 44.90 -32.21
N ALA A 497 24.08 44.73 -32.07
CA ALA A 497 23.33 44.92 -30.84
C ALA A 497 23.17 43.59 -30.10
N ASP A 498 23.22 43.65 -28.77
CA ASP A 498 23.16 42.49 -27.88
C ASP A 498 22.38 42.83 -26.59
N GLY A 499 21.92 41.79 -25.90
CA GLY A 499 21.26 41.87 -24.60
C GLY A 499 19.73 41.85 -24.63
N GLY A 500 19.07 41.76 -25.79
CA GLY A 500 17.60 41.70 -25.89
C GLY A 500 17.07 40.51 -26.69
N ASP A 501 15.74 40.39 -26.70
CA ASP A 501 14.99 39.42 -27.52
C ASP A 501 14.51 40.05 -28.84
N GLU A 502 14.30 41.36 -28.84
CA GLU A 502 13.78 42.13 -29.99
C GLU A 502 14.70 43.31 -30.29
N TYR A 503 14.93 43.54 -31.59
CA TYR A 503 15.82 44.57 -32.10
C TYR A 503 15.11 45.35 -33.22
N ALA A 504 15.30 46.67 -33.25
CA ALA A 504 14.89 47.51 -34.37
C ALA A 504 15.91 48.62 -34.59
N TRP A 505 16.68 48.49 -35.67
CA TRP A 505 17.61 49.51 -36.14
C TRP A 505 16.89 50.57 -36.95
N LEU A 506 17.06 51.83 -36.56
CA LEU A 506 16.41 53.00 -37.16
C LEU A 506 17.46 53.96 -37.71
N SER A 507 17.09 54.65 -38.79
CA SER A 507 17.84 55.80 -39.29
C SER A 507 17.75 56.99 -38.33
N SER A 508 18.55 58.03 -38.58
CA SER A 508 18.45 59.31 -37.85
C SER A 508 17.07 59.99 -37.95
N ARG A 509 16.25 59.58 -38.93
CA ARG A 509 14.86 60.05 -39.15
C ARG A 509 13.82 59.00 -38.74
N ASP A 510 14.19 58.09 -37.84
CA ASP A 510 13.31 57.07 -37.26
C ASP A 510 12.67 56.11 -38.28
N SER A 511 13.30 55.94 -39.45
CA SER A 511 12.88 54.95 -40.43
C SER A 511 13.49 53.59 -40.11
N LEU A 512 12.68 52.53 -40.06
CA LEU A 512 13.15 51.17 -39.82
C LEU A 512 14.08 50.69 -40.95
N LEU A 513 15.26 50.22 -40.57
CA LEU A 513 16.30 49.69 -41.46
C LEU A 513 16.31 48.16 -41.43
N THR A 514 16.33 47.57 -40.24
CA THR A 514 16.32 46.11 -40.03
C THR A 514 15.91 45.77 -38.60
N THR A 515 15.43 44.54 -38.39
CA THR A 515 15.15 43.96 -37.07
C THR A 515 16.15 42.87 -36.68
N ALA A 516 17.23 42.71 -37.46
CA ALA A 516 18.31 41.80 -37.13
C ALA A 516 19.16 42.35 -35.97
N THR A 517 19.93 41.47 -35.31
CA THR A 517 20.91 41.85 -34.29
C THR A 517 22.07 42.68 -34.85
N ALA A 518 22.30 42.63 -36.16
CA ALA A 518 23.38 43.36 -36.82
C ALA A 518 22.86 44.33 -37.90
N LEU A 519 23.47 45.51 -37.97
CA LEU A 519 23.27 46.50 -39.03
C LEU A 519 24.57 46.66 -39.82
N ASN A 520 24.52 46.41 -41.14
CA ASN A 520 25.62 46.65 -42.08
C ASN A 520 25.31 47.88 -42.95
N ILE A 521 26.20 48.87 -42.94
CA ILE A 521 26.01 50.16 -43.61
C ILE A 521 27.29 50.62 -44.31
N SER A 522 27.16 51.42 -45.36
CA SER A 522 28.25 52.11 -46.04
C SER A 522 27.94 53.62 -46.13
N PRO A 523 28.12 54.37 -45.03
CA PRO A 523 27.73 55.78 -44.98
C PRO A 523 28.63 56.66 -45.86
N LEU A 524 28.04 57.71 -46.42
CA LEU A 524 28.74 58.70 -47.25
C LEU A 524 29.04 60.01 -46.52
N HIS A 525 28.39 60.23 -45.38
CA HIS A 525 28.57 61.40 -44.51
C HIS A 525 28.35 60.95 -43.06
N ASP A 526 28.83 61.77 -42.12
CA ASP A 526 28.51 61.60 -40.70
C ASP A 526 27.01 61.40 -40.49
N THR A 527 26.67 60.35 -39.75
CA THR A 527 25.27 59.99 -39.51
C THR A 527 25.13 59.35 -38.15
N THR A 528 23.89 59.22 -37.71
CA THR A 528 23.56 58.59 -36.43
C THR A 528 22.48 57.55 -36.68
N PHE A 529 22.67 56.39 -36.08
CA PHE A 529 21.67 55.32 -36.04
C PHE A 529 21.13 55.16 -34.64
N LYS A 530 19.91 54.64 -34.54
CA LYS A 530 19.33 54.25 -33.25
C LYS A 530 19.05 52.75 -33.30
N VAL A 531 19.19 52.08 -32.17
CA VAL A 531 18.71 50.70 -32.02
C VAL A 531 17.81 50.60 -30.81
N TYR A 532 16.55 50.26 -31.05
CA TYR A 532 15.62 49.87 -30.00
C TYR A 532 15.88 48.39 -29.66
N ILE A 533 16.08 48.11 -28.37
CA ILE A 533 16.31 46.76 -27.85
C ILE A 533 15.30 46.52 -26.74
N ALA A 534 14.58 45.40 -26.79
CA ALA A 534 13.63 44.99 -25.75
C ALA A 534 13.88 43.57 -25.26
N ASP A 535 13.66 43.35 -23.98
CA ASP A 535 13.66 42.03 -23.32
C ASP A 535 12.26 41.73 -22.80
N TYR A 536 11.69 40.60 -23.23
CA TYR A 536 10.31 40.26 -22.90
C TYR A 536 10.16 39.69 -21.49
N THR A 537 11.21 39.08 -20.94
CA THR A 537 11.20 38.46 -19.61
C THR A 537 11.19 39.54 -18.52
N CYS A 538 12.04 40.55 -18.67
CA CYS A 538 12.19 41.68 -17.78
C CYS A 538 11.22 42.81 -18.10
N LYS A 539 10.59 42.77 -19.27
CA LYS A 539 9.69 43.83 -19.76
C LYS A 539 10.36 45.21 -19.74
N ILE A 540 11.64 45.24 -20.09
CA ILE A 540 12.41 46.46 -20.23
C ILE A 540 12.77 46.66 -21.70
N ALA A 541 12.85 47.91 -22.11
CA ALA A 541 13.31 48.28 -23.43
C ALA A 541 14.08 49.60 -23.33
N ASP A 542 15.05 49.79 -24.21
CA ASP A 542 15.80 51.02 -24.34
C ASP A 542 16.14 51.29 -25.80
N THR A 543 16.53 52.53 -26.11
CA THR A 543 17.00 52.91 -27.44
C THR A 543 18.41 53.50 -27.34
N LEU A 544 19.39 52.79 -27.89
CA LEU A 544 20.78 53.23 -27.93
C LEU A 544 21.03 54.06 -29.20
N VAL A 545 21.81 55.12 -29.07
CA VAL A 545 22.19 56.02 -30.16
C VAL A 545 23.64 55.78 -30.53
N VAL A 546 23.89 55.50 -31.81
CA VAL A 546 25.20 55.07 -32.32
C VAL A 546 25.67 56.07 -33.39
N PRO A 547 26.56 57.01 -33.04
CA PRO A 547 27.15 57.93 -34.02
C PRO A 547 28.17 57.20 -34.90
N VAL A 548 28.13 57.46 -36.21
CA VAL A 548 29.08 56.93 -37.17
C VAL A 548 29.81 58.09 -37.83
N ILE A 549 31.12 58.13 -37.64
CA ILE A 549 31.99 59.17 -38.20
C ILE A 549 32.52 58.70 -39.55
N VAL A 550 32.45 59.56 -40.56
CA VAL A 550 32.90 59.29 -41.92
C VAL A 550 34.06 60.23 -42.27
N TYR A 551 35.23 59.65 -42.49
CA TYR A 551 36.40 60.39 -42.96
C TYR A 551 36.43 60.44 -44.49
N ASP A 552 36.70 61.63 -45.03
CA ASP A 552 36.92 61.83 -46.47
C ASP A 552 38.19 61.11 -46.94
N THR A 553 38.25 60.75 -48.22
CA THR A 553 39.51 60.28 -48.82
C THR A 553 40.53 61.41 -48.88
N PRO A 554 41.85 61.12 -48.71
CA PRO A 554 42.86 62.14 -48.85
C PRO A 554 42.84 62.77 -50.24
N THR A 555 43.01 64.10 -50.30
CA THR A 555 43.24 64.81 -51.55
C THR A 555 44.70 64.62 -51.95
N THR A 556 44.93 63.82 -52.99
CA THR A 556 46.25 63.39 -53.40
C THR A 556 46.70 64.05 -54.69
N THR A 557 48.02 64.17 -54.86
CA THR A 557 48.62 64.56 -56.14
C THR A 557 49.92 63.81 -56.35
N ILE A 558 50.21 63.50 -57.61
CA ILE A 558 51.44 62.85 -58.04
C ILE A 558 52.14 63.69 -59.12
N ALA A 559 53.46 63.80 -59.02
CA ALA A 559 54.29 64.52 -59.98
C ALA A 559 55.58 63.74 -60.29
N LYS A 560 56.17 64.02 -61.46
CA LYS A 560 57.47 63.49 -61.90
C LYS A 560 58.41 64.63 -62.26
N SER A 561 59.71 64.46 -62.00
CA SER A 561 60.72 65.49 -62.30
C SER A 561 61.04 65.63 -63.78
N GLY A 562 60.61 64.68 -64.62
CA GLY A 562 60.89 64.66 -66.06
C GLY A 562 60.47 63.34 -66.70
N ASP A 563 61.04 63.05 -67.87
CA ASP A 563 61.00 61.76 -68.57
C ASP A 563 62.43 61.25 -68.74
N ILE A 564 62.58 59.97 -69.10
CA ILE A 564 63.88 59.35 -69.30
C ILE A 564 64.33 59.53 -70.74
N ASP A 565 65.56 60.01 -70.89
CA ASP A 565 66.24 60.19 -72.17
C ASP A 565 67.74 59.85 -72.05
N CYS A 566 68.47 59.97 -73.16
CA CYS A 566 69.93 59.74 -73.19
C CYS A 566 70.75 60.68 -72.28
N ALA A 567 70.15 61.72 -71.66
CA ALA A 567 70.83 62.62 -70.73
C ALA A 567 70.41 62.39 -69.27
N ASN A 568 69.23 61.82 -69.02
CA ASN A 568 68.67 61.59 -67.69
C ASN A 568 68.24 60.13 -67.54
N ALA A 569 69.13 59.29 -67.01
CA ALA A 569 68.90 57.85 -66.84
C ALA A 569 68.00 57.49 -65.63
N SER A 570 67.67 58.46 -64.77
CA SER A 570 66.77 58.29 -63.62
C SER A 570 66.06 59.60 -63.30
N ILE A 571 64.80 59.50 -62.86
CA ILE A 571 63.96 60.64 -62.47
C ILE A 571 63.34 60.38 -61.10
N SER A 572 62.92 61.44 -60.39
CA SER A 572 62.23 61.33 -59.10
C SER A 572 60.73 61.49 -59.27
N LEU A 573 59.96 60.62 -58.63
CA LEU A 573 58.52 60.79 -58.43
C LEU A 573 58.29 61.55 -57.11
N LYS A 574 57.15 62.23 -57.00
CA LYS A 574 56.71 62.87 -55.76
C LYS A 574 55.19 62.75 -55.61
N ALA A 575 54.76 61.99 -54.62
CA ALA A 575 53.38 61.90 -54.19
C ALA A 575 53.15 62.79 -52.95
N THR A 576 52.01 63.47 -52.86
CA THR A 576 51.62 64.29 -51.71
C THR A 576 50.16 64.07 -51.34
N GLY A 577 49.75 64.47 -50.13
CA GLY A 577 48.35 64.38 -49.67
C GLY A 577 48.05 63.30 -48.63
N GLY A 578 49.04 62.48 -48.25
CA GLY A 578 48.88 61.45 -47.21
C GLY A 578 50.06 61.38 -46.23
N VAL A 579 50.02 60.38 -45.37
CA VAL A 579 51.03 60.09 -44.34
C VAL A 579 51.85 58.85 -44.72
N TYR A 580 51.20 57.83 -45.28
CA TYR A 580 51.83 56.60 -45.73
C TYR A 580 51.67 56.44 -47.24
N TYR A 581 52.70 55.88 -47.88
CA TYR A 581 52.79 55.75 -49.32
C TYR A 581 53.22 54.33 -49.63
N THR A 582 52.52 53.67 -50.55
CA THR A 582 52.86 52.33 -51.02
C THR A 582 52.75 52.31 -52.54
N TRP A 583 53.88 52.27 -53.21
CA TRP A 583 53.96 52.13 -54.66
C TRP A 583 53.86 50.66 -55.06
N GLU A 584 53.15 50.38 -56.15
CA GLU A 584 53.20 49.06 -56.77
C GLU A 584 54.63 48.76 -57.25
N THR A 585 55.09 47.53 -57.06
CA THR A 585 56.44 47.12 -57.45
C THR A 585 56.59 47.22 -58.97
N ALA A 586 57.45 48.13 -59.43
CA ALA A 586 57.68 48.39 -60.85
C ALA A 586 59.19 48.54 -61.16
N PRO A 587 59.61 48.38 -62.43
CA PRO A 587 61.03 48.40 -62.80
C PRO A 587 61.76 49.67 -62.34
N GLY A 588 62.95 49.49 -61.79
CA GLY A 588 63.87 50.58 -61.46
C GLY A 588 63.43 51.49 -60.31
N ILE A 589 62.38 51.16 -59.54
CA ILE A 589 61.97 51.94 -58.37
C ILE A 589 62.90 51.68 -57.17
N THR A 590 63.35 52.73 -56.50
CA THR A 590 64.33 52.61 -55.39
C THR A 590 63.71 52.20 -54.06
N ASN A 591 62.52 52.71 -53.71
CA ASN A 591 61.84 52.39 -52.46
C ASN A 591 60.32 52.57 -52.60
N THR A 592 59.56 51.48 -52.48
CA THR A 592 58.11 51.49 -52.64
C THR A 592 57.33 52.11 -51.47
N HIS A 593 57.97 52.47 -50.36
CA HIS A 593 57.28 52.98 -49.16
C HIS A 593 57.59 54.44 -48.83
N THR A 594 57.91 55.24 -49.86
CA THR A 594 58.30 56.64 -49.68
C THR A 594 57.46 57.57 -50.53
N ALA A 595 57.30 58.81 -50.08
CA ALA A 595 56.63 59.86 -50.86
C ALA A 595 57.40 60.27 -52.12
N SER A 596 58.71 59.97 -52.20
CA SER A 596 59.56 60.44 -53.29
C SER A 596 60.61 59.41 -53.73
N PRO A 597 60.19 58.29 -54.35
CA PRO A 597 61.13 57.32 -54.91
C PRO A 597 61.78 57.84 -56.19
N ALA A 598 62.98 57.35 -56.48
CA ALA A 598 63.57 57.48 -57.80
C ALA A 598 63.19 56.26 -58.65
N VAL A 599 63.03 56.47 -59.96
CA VAL A 599 62.70 55.43 -60.94
C VAL A 599 63.64 55.48 -62.13
N SER A 600 63.96 54.32 -62.70
CA SER A 600 64.79 54.17 -63.90
C SER A 600 64.31 53.03 -64.81
N PRO A 601 63.06 53.07 -65.31
CA PRO A 601 62.55 52.05 -66.23
C PRO A 601 63.26 52.11 -67.59
N LEU A 602 63.35 50.95 -68.26
CA LEU A 602 63.93 50.82 -69.60
C LEU A 602 62.90 51.02 -70.73
N GLU A 603 61.61 50.98 -70.39
CA GLU A 603 60.48 51.21 -71.29
C GLU A 603 59.46 52.13 -70.62
N THR A 604 58.63 52.83 -71.39
CA THR A 604 57.57 53.70 -70.85
C THR A 604 56.69 52.91 -69.87
N THR A 605 56.67 53.34 -68.61
CA THR A 605 56.07 52.61 -67.49
C THR A 605 55.13 53.52 -66.71
N THR A 606 53.95 53.02 -66.37
CA THR A 606 53.02 53.68 -65.43
C THR A 606 53.27 53.17 -64.03
N TYR A 607 53.46 54.10 -63.09
CA TYR A 607 53.64 53.81 -61.67
C TYR A 607 52.37 54.16 -60.91
N GLU A 608 51.88 53.24 -60.10
CA GLU A 608 50.72 53.41 -59.23
C GLU A 608 51.16 53.54 -57.77
N VAL A 609 50.53 54.45 -57.03
CA VAL A 609 50.76 54.65 -55.60
C VAL A 609 49.45 54.67 -54.84
N THR A 610 49.38 53.85 -53.79
CA THR A 610 48.36 53.96 -52.76
C THR A 610 48.85 54.92 -51.68
N ILE A 611 48.11 55.98 -51.45
CA ILE A 611 48.42 57.04 -50.48
C ILE A 611 47.38 56.97 -49.37
N MET A 612 47.83 56.81 -48.12
CA MET A 612 46.98 56.66 -46.94
C MET A 612 47.18 57.83 -45.97
N ASP A 613 46.08 58.39 -45.47
CA ASP A 613 46.12 59.47 -44.47
C ASP A 613 46.34 58.95 -43.03
N GLY A 614 46.23 59.85 -42.05
CA GLY A 614 46.35 59.51 -40.62
C GLY A 614 45.16 58.73 -40.04
N HIS A 615 44.02 58.70 -40.72
CA HIS A 615 42.81 57.96 -40.32
C HIS A 615 42.69 56.60 -41.01
N GLY A 616 43.65 56.24 -41.86
CA GLY A 616 43.65 54.97 -42.60
C GLY A 616 42.90 55.01 -43.93
N CYS A 617 42.46 56.19 -44.38
CA CYS A 617 41.76 56.35 -45.65
C CYS A 617 42.73 56.45 -46.82
N THR A 618 42.45 55.69 -47.87
CA THR A 618 43.35 55.53 -49.02
C THR A 618 42.81 56.20 -50.27
N ASN A 619 43.73 56.69 -51.09
CA ASN A 619 43.48 57.12 -52.47
C ASN A 619 44.60 56.57 -53.36
N VAL A 620 44.28 56.28 -54.62
CA VAL A 620 45.21 55.65 -55.57
C VAL A 620 45.47 56.63 -56.71
N GLU A 621 46.74 56.92 -56.95
CA GLU A 621 47.21 57.79 -58.01
C GLU A 621 48.10 57.01 -58.97
N SER A 622 48.11 57.40 -60.25
CA SER A 622 49.02 56.83 -61.23
C SER A 622 49.72 57.90 -62.06
N ILE A 623 50.96 57.63 -62.46
CA ILE A 623 51.73 58.52 -63.33
C ILE A 623 52.57 57.73 -64.33
N THR A 624 52.54 58.14 -65.60
CA THR A 624 53.34 57.53 -66.66
C THR A 624 54.67 58.25 -66.83
N VAL A 625 55.76 57.49 -66.81
CA VAL A 625 57.11 57.95 -67.13
C VAL A 625 57.43 57.45 -68.53
N ASN A 626 57.64 58.38 -69.46
CA ASN A 626 57.99 58.07 -70.85
C ASN A 626 59.49 57.85 -70.99
N VAL A 627 59.86 56.91 -71.86
CA VAL A 627 61.26 56.63 -72.22
C VAL A 627 61.44 56.92 -73.71
N ASP A 628 62.22 57.94 -74.06
CA ASP A 628 62.56 58.26 -75.46
C ASP A 628 64.06 58.04 -75.74
N VAL A 629 64.34 56.95 -76.44
CA VAL A 629 65.69 56.52 -76.85
C VAL A 629 65.89 56.54 -78.37
N ALA A 630 64.95 57.10 -79.14
CA ALA A 630 64.93 56.99 -80.61
C ALA A 630 65.96 57.89 -81.34
N LEU A 631 66.60 58.84 -80.65
CA LEU A 631 67.40 59.91 -81.27
C LEU A 631 68.93 59.69 -81.27
N ALA A 632 69.42 58.49 -80.99
CA ALA A 632 70.86 58.20 -80.97
C ALA A 632 71.59 58.57 -82.29
N PHE A 633 70.90 58.55 -83.44
CA PHE A 633 71.50 58.81 -84.75
C PHE A 633 71.66 60.29 -85.14
N THR A 634 70.95 61.23 -84.51
CA THR A 634 71.06 62.67 -84.83
C THR A 634 72.01 63.43 -83.89
N ARG A 635 72.38 62.86 -82.73
CA ARG A 635 73.25 63.50 -81.73
C ARG A 635 74.76 63.34 -81.95
N TYR A 636 75.23 62.44 -82.81
CA TYR A 636 76.67 62.22 -83.10
C TYR A 636 77.05 62.63 -84.54
N PRO A 637 77.07 63.94 -84.89
CA PRO A 637 77.45 64.39 -86.22
C PRO A 637 78.95 64.24 -86.45
N ILE A 638 79.35 63.56 -87.53
CA ILE A 638 80.75 63.45 -87.94
C ILE A 638 81.00 64.41 -89.10
N PRO A 639 82.00 65.32 -89.02
CA PRO A 639 82.31 66.24 -90.12
C PRO A 639 82.74 65.47 -91.39
N SER A 640 82.55 66.06 -92.56
CA SER A 640 82.94 65.45 -93.85
C SER A 640 84.27 65.97 -94.41
N ALA A 641 84.82 67.04 -93.81
CA ALA A 641 86.14 67.59 -94.08
C ALA A 641 86.72 68.25 -92.81
N PHE A 642 88.05 68.37 -92.71
CA PHE A 642 88.72 69.15 -91.67
C PHE A 642 90.05 69.73 -92.18
N THR A 643 90.55 70.77 -91.50
CA THR A 643 91.69 71.60 -91.91
C THR A 643 92.67 71.74 -90.75
N PRO A 644 93.62 70.81 -90.56
CA PRO A 644 94.64 70.90 -89.52
C PRO A 644 95.71 71.92 -89.89
N ASN A 645 95.41 73.20 -89.65
CA ASN A 645 96.27 74.36 -89.92
C ASN A 645 96.76 75.05 -88.63
N GLY A 646 96.30 74.60 -87.46
CA GLY A 646 96.70 75.09 -86.15
C GLY A 646 95.97 76.37 -85.71
N ASP A 647 94.84 76.73 -86.31
CA ASP A 647 94.07 77.94 -85.98
C ASP A 647 93.04 77.77 -84.84
N GLY A 648 92.96 76.56 -84.27
CA GLY A 648 92.03 76.15 -83.23
C GLY A 648 90.66 75.69 -83.74
N LYS A 649 90.41 75.74 -85.05
CA LYS A 649 89.12 75.39 -85.68
C LYS A 649 89.30 74.26 -86.69
N ASN A 650 88.55 73.18 -86.49
CA ASN A 650 88.61 71.98 -87.34
C ASN A 650 90.04 71.42 -87.50
N ASP A 651 90.89 71.61 -86.48
CA ASP A 651 92.25 71.09 -86.47
C ASP A 651 92.34 69.59 -86.23
N CYS A 652 91.24 68.99 -85.76
CA CYS A 652 91.15 67.56 -85.62
C CYS A 652 89.78 67.02 -86.01
N PHE A 653 89.81 65.82 -86.57
CA PHE A 653 88.68 65.05 -87.01
C PHE A 653 88.24 64.07 -85.91
N GLY A 654 86.99 64.21 -85.46
CA GLY A 654 86.39 63.41 -84.41
C GLY A 654 85.27 64.18 -83.70
N LEU A 655 84.59 63.54 -82.76
CA LEU A 655 83.65 64.21 -81.85
C LEU A 655 84.35 64.47 -80.52
N LYS A 656 84.19 65.68 -79.96
CA LYS A 656 84.89 66.07 -78.73
C LYS A 656 84.40 65.34 -77.46
N ARG A 657 83.17 64.80 -77.45
CA ARG A 657 82.59 64.01 -76.33
C ARG A 657 81.52 63.04 -76.82
N TRP A 658 81.61 61.76 -76.46
CA TRP A 658 80.61 60.71 -76.79
C TRP A 658 79.69 60.33 -75.62
N GLY A 659 79.83 60.97 -74.45
CA GLY A 659 79.06 60.62 -73.24
C GLY A 659 79.61 59.37 -72.53
N GLU A 660 78.86 58.83 -71.56
CA GLU A 660 79.23 57.58 -70.89
C GLU A 660 79.11 56.39 -71.86
N SER A 661 80.25 55.86 -72.27
CA SER A 661 80.35 54.65 -73.10
C SER A 661 81.06 53.54 -72.35
N SER A 662 80.51 52.33 -72.37
CA SER A 662 81.17 51.16 -71.80
C SER A 662 82.26 50.58 -72.73
N TRP A 663 82.29 50.99 -74.00
CA TRP A 663 83.26 50.55 -75.01
C TRP A 663 83.35 51.53 -76.20
N PHE A 664 84.56 51.79 -76.74
CA PHE A 664 84.81 52.75 -77.84
C PHE A 664 86.00 52.34 -78.73
N GLU A 665 85.86 52.50 -80.04
CA GLU A 665 86.86 52.20 -81.08
C GLU A 665 86.81 53.28 -82.19
N PHE A 666 87.95 53.91 -82.53
CA PHE A 666 88.06 54.93 -83.58
C PHE A 666 89.29 54.72 -84.46
N ASN A 667 89.08 54.42 -85.75
CA ASN A 667 90.12 54.12 -86.73
C ASN A 667 90.02 54.99 -87.98
N ILE A 668 91.17 55.40 -88.53
CA ILE A 668 91.31 56.08 -89.82
C ILE A 668 92.22 55.28 -90.74
N PHE A 669 91.82 55.15 -92.01
CA PHE A 669 92.49 54.39 -93.05
C PHE A 669 92.86 55.29 -94.23
N ASN A 670 94.04 55.06 -94.83
CA ASN A 670 94.38 55.66 -96.12
C ASN A 670 93.63 54.96 -97.28
N ARG A 671 93.76 55.51 -98.50
CA ARG A 671 93.12 54.95 -99.71
C ARG A 671 93.51 53.49 -100.01
N GLY A 672 94.68 53.04 -99.53
CA GLY A 672 95.15 51.66 -99.66
C GLY A 672 94.64 50.70 -98.58
N GLY A 673 93.76 51.16 -97.68
CA GLY A 673 93.17 50.34 -96.62
C GLY A 673 94.06 50.14 -95.39
N ARG A 674 95.21 50.82 -95.30
CA ARG A 674 96.10 50.75 -94.12
C ARG A 674 95.67 51.78 -93.08
N ILE A 675 95.66 51.37 -91.82
CA ILE A 675 95.40 52.26 -90.67
C ILE A 675 96.50 53.32 -90.59
N VAL A 676 96.09 54.59 -90.56
CA VAL A 676 96.99 55.73 -90.36
C VAL A 676 96.82 56.39 -88.99
N TYR A 677 95.68 56.14 -88.33
CA TYR A 677 95.39 56.56 -86.96
C TYR A 677 94.40 55.60 -86.29
N SER A 678 94.56 55.35 -84.99
CA SER A 678 93.68 54.50 -84.18
C SER A 678 93.65 54.98 -82.73
N SER A 679 92.48 54.93 -82.09
CA SER A 679 92.27 55.25 -80.67
C SER A 679 91.06 54.51 -80.10
N ASN A 680 91.12 54.17 -78.80
CA ASN A 680 90.00 53.63 -78.03
C ASN A 680 89.46 54.62 -76.98
N SER A 681 89.94 55.86 -77.00
CA SER A 681 89.45 56.90 -76.10
C SER A 681 88.31 57.68 -76.77
N PRO A 682 87.15 57.83 -76.09
CA PRO A 682 86.02 58.62 -76.59
C PRO A 682 86.36 60.10 -76.84
N ASP A 683 87.39 60.65 -76.18
CA ASP A 683 87.78 62.06 -76.32
C ASP A 683 88.85 62.28 -77.40
N ALA A 684 89.27 61.22 -78.10
CA ALA A 684 90.34 61.30 -79.08
C ALA A 684 89.88 61.86 -80.43
N CYS A 685 90.73 62.69 -81.05
CA CYS A 685 90.52 63.20 -82.41
C CYS A 685 91.80 63.10 -83.24
N TRP A 686 91.64 63.00 -84.56
CA TRP A 686 92.74 62.81 -85.50
C TRP A 686 93.14 64.12 -86.18
N ASP A 687 94.41 64.52 -86.07
CA ASP A 687 94.95 65.80 -86.57
C ASP A 687 95.48 65.76 -88.02
N GLY A 688 95.23 64.67 -88.75
CA GLY A 688 95.72 64.53 -90.13
C GLY A 688 97.19 64.10 -90.24
N THR A 689 97.83 63.70 -89.14
CA THR A 689 99.18 63.13 -89.13
C THR A 689 99.16 61.61 -89.01
N SER A 690 100.25 60.95 -89.40
CA SER A 690 100.50 59.55 -89.07
C SER A 690 101.92 59.42 -88.54
N LYS A 691 102.07 58.87 -87.34
CA LYS A 691 103.37 58.78 -86.62
C LYS A 691 104.09 60.13 -86.53
N GLY A 692 103.33 61.21 -86.30
CA GLY A 692 103.84 62.58 -86.18
C GLY A 692 104.23 63.24 -87.51
N GLN A 693 104.07 62.56 -88.65
CA GLN A 693 104.33 63.14 -89.98
C GLN A 693 103.02 63.58 -90.65
N PRO A 694 102.96 64.79 -91.26
CA PRO A 694 101.77 65.27 -91.94
C PRO A 694 101.41 64.41 -93.16
N LEU A 695 100.20 63.83 -93.20
CA LEU A 695 99.75 63.06 -94.36
C LEU A 695 99.31 63.93 -95.55
N PRO A 696 99.37 63.46 -96.81
CA PRO A 696 98.94 64.25 -97.97
C PRO A 696 97.46 64.63 -97.93
N VAL A 697 97.14 65.80 -98.51
CA VAL A 697 95.76 66.23 -98.80
C VAL A 697 95.06 65.15 -99.62
N GLY A 698 93.85 64.79 -99.22
CA GLY A 698 93.09 63.73 -99.88
C GLY A 698 92.03 63.10 -98.98
N THR A 699 91.32 62.13 -99.53
CA THR A 699 90.24 61.43 -98.85
C THR A 699 90.77 60.22 -98.06
N TYR A 700 90.38 60.15 -96.78
CA TYR A 700 90.64 59.04 -95.87
C TYR A 700 89.30 58.40 -95.48
N ILE A 701 89.33 57.15 -95.04
CA ILE A 701 88.14 56.43 -94.57
C ILE A 701 88.20 56.36 -93.05
N TYR A 702 87.09 56.60 -92.36
CA TYR A 702 86.99 56.45 -90.91
C TYR A 702 86.00 55.36 -90.54
N MET A 703 86.22 54.77 -89.37
CA MET A 703 85.29 53.86 -88.72
C MET A 703 85.31 54.09 -87.21
N ILE A 704 84.13 54.29 -86.63
CA ILE A 704 83.92 54.48 -85.19
C ILE A 704 82.88 53.48 -84.71
N ARG A 705 83.13 52.82 -83.58
CA ARG A 705 82.14 51.99 -82.89
C ARG A 705 82.11 52.34 -81.41
N ALA A 706 80.92 52.38 -80.80
CA ALA A 706 80.75 52.69 -79.39
C ALA A 706 79.52 51.97 -78.79
N ARG A 707 79.58 51.57 -77.52
CA ARG A 707 78.40 51.08 -76.77
C ARG A 707 77.94 52.14 -75.77
N THR A 708 76.73 52.64 -75.96
CA THR A 708 76.15 53.74 -75.15
C THR A 708 74.87 53.28 -74.44
N ILE A 709 74.37 54.07 -73.48
CA ILE A 709 73.07 53.83 -72.83
C ILE A 709 71.89 53.86 -73.80
N CYS A 710 72.08 54.43 -75.00
CA CYS A 710 71.09 54.47 -76.07
C CYS A 710 71.37 53.42 -77.16
N GLY A 711 72.20 52.42 -76.86
CA GLY A 711 72.52 51.28 -77.73
C GLY A 711 73.92 51.34 -78.36
N ASP A 712 74.20 50.33 -79.18
CA ASP A 712 75.45 50.20 -79.95
C ASP A 712 75.44 51.13 -81.17
N VAL A 713 76.44 52.00 -81.27
CA VAL A 713 76.62 52.99 -82.34
C VAL A 713 77.77 52.56 -83.25
N VAL A 714 77.53 52.50 -84.57
CA VAL A 714 78.56 52.24 -85.59
C VAL A 714 78.51 53.31 -86.68
N ARG A 715 79.63 54.00 -86.90
CA ARG A 715 79.78 55.01 -87.96
C ARG A 715 80.95 54.67 -88.86
N LYS A 716 80.76 54.83 -90.16
CA LYS A 716 81.81 54.69 -91.17
C LYS A 716 81.55 55.66 -92.30
N GLY A 717 82.61 56.18 -92.90
CA GLY A 717 82.49 57.13 -94.00
C GLY A 717 83.84 57.60 -94.51
N SER A 718 83.80 58.54 -95.45
CA SER A 718 84.97 59.23 -95.96
C SER A 718 85.12 60.60 -95.32
N ILE A 719 86.34 61.01 -95.02
CA ILE A 719 86.73 62.32 -94.53
C ILE A 719 87.75 62.93 -95.49
N LEU A 720 87.56 64.20 -95.88
CA LEU A 720 88.51 64.94 -96.67
C LEU A 720 89.49 65.70 -95.76
N LEU A 721 90.78 65.38 -95.86
CA LEU A 721 91.86 66.16 -95.23
C LEU A 721 92.28 67.28 -96.19
N ILE A 722 92.14 68.54 -95.75
CA ILE A 722 92.49 69.76 -96.51
C ILE A 722 93.64 70.47 -95.76
N ARG A 723 94.59 71.08 -96.46
CA ARG A 723 95.64 71.91 -95.86
C ARG A 723 95.77 73.25 -96.55
#